data_AF-A0AA35YH81-F1
#
_entry.id   AF-A0AA35YH81-F1
#
_cell.length_a   1.000
_cell.length_b   1.000
_cell.length_c   1.000
_cell.angle_alpha   90.00
_cell.angle_beta   90.00
_cell.angle_gamma   90.00
#
_symmetry.space_group_name_H-M   'P 1'
#
loop_
_entity.id
_entity.type
_entity.pdbx_description
1 polymer ?
#
loop_
_entity_poly.entity_id
_entity_poly.type
_entity_poly.pdbx_seq_one_letter_code
_entity_poly.pdbx_strand_id
1 'polypeptide(L)'
;MHMQCRRFDLALAQFDQMSDRDIVTWNSMISGYNQHGFDTESLQMFSNMLKIKNPTLKPDKYTLASVLSASTNINNLKLGKQIHGHIIRTEFDLSGAVGNALISMYSKLGDIKTAQKIVEKYKTSNENNIIAFTSLLDGYIKKGEMGPARKIFDSLTDPDVVAWTAMIVGYMQNGFNNEAIDLFRSMIKLGPQPNSYTLAAILSVSSSLASLNHGKQIHAKAIKTEVALSVSVSNALINMYAKSGSIGNAKRVFEMISGLKDNISWTSMVISLAQHGYGEESLKLFEKMLDFDIKPDHITYVGVISACTHMGLVERGRGYFKMMQERHGIEPTHSHYACMVDLLGRAGKLLEAYDVIKNMPIEADVIAWGSLLSSSFVHKNMDVAKIAAERVLLMDPDNSGAYSALANVYSVHGEWEESAKIRRWMKFKKVKKDQGLSWVSIRDQVHVFGAEDGVHPERDGIYEMMGEIWKGIKKLGFVPKTEVVLHDLDEEVKEEILMHHSEKLAIAFALMKTPKNSSLTIMKNLRGVEVQFHPIKSQKISSTGLKRMVKAIRVYELGGPEVLKWEDIEIGDPKEGEIRVKNMAIGVNFIDIYYRTGVYKVPEIPYTPGVEAAGLVTGVGSGVNNLKIGDVVYHNSMGTYTEEQIVLAEKAFLLPLIDPLVAASAMVKGLTARFLVRTWFKVEQGHTVLVHAAAGGVGSLLCQWANMLGAIVIGTVSTKEKALQAKEDGCHHVILYKEEDFVTRVNEITSGQGVEVVFDSVGKDTFQGSLACLKARGYMMSYGQSSGTPDPVPLSALAAKSLFLTRPSLRTSNISKEEMREAIGDVVSKVGSGALRVRVNHTYPLSQAAQAHADMAARKTSGSIVLIPDGSGH
;
A
#
# COMPACT_ATOMS: atom_id res chain seq x y z
N MET A 1 -22.83 33.04 -20.87
CA MET A 1 -23.57 31.84 -20.38
C MET A 1 -23.36 30.63 -21.29
N HIS A 2 -23.78 30.64 -22.57
CA HIS A 2 -23.63 29.47 -23.45
C HIS A 2 -22.18 28.97 -23.59
N MET A 3 -21.19 29.88 -23.70
CA MET A 3 -19.77 29.52 -23.69
C MET A 3 -19.34 28.80 -22.41
N GLN A 4 -19.74 29.30 -21.22
CA GLN A 4 -19.42 28.68 -19.93
C GLN A 4 -20.08 27.30 -19.76
N CYS A 5 -21.24 27.08 -20.39
CA CYS A 5 -21.94 25.80 -20.41
C CYS A 5 -21.49 24.87 -21.55
N ARG A 6 -20.39 25.19 -22.25
CA ARG A 6 -19.84 24.43 -23.39
C ARG A 6 -20.83 24.18 -24.54
N ARG A 7 -21.79 25.09 -24.75
CA ARG A 7 -22.74 25.07 -25.88
C ARG A 7 -22.29 26.06 -26.96
N PHE A 8 -21.22 25.70 -27.67
CA PHE A 8 -20.50 26.58 -28.60
C PHE A 8 -21.29 26.93 -29.85
N ASP A 9 -22.09 25.99 -30.34
CA ASP A 9 -23.01 26.12 -31.46
C ASP A 9 -24.06 27.21 -31.21
N LEU A 10 -24.72 27.17 -30.05
CA LEU A 10 -25.71 28.18 -29.67
C LEU A 10 -25.07 29.54 -29.38
N ALA A 11 -23.88 29.55 -28.78
CA ALA A 11 -23.14 30.79 -28.56
C ALA A 11 -22.77 31.47 -29.88
N LEU A 12 -22.30 30.71 -30.87
CA LEU A 12 -21.98 31.21 -32.20
C LEU A 12 -23.23 31.67 -32.95
N ALA A 13 -24.31 30.89 -32.92
CA ALA A 13 -25.58 31.27 -33.55
C ALA A 13 -26.16 32.57 -32.95
N GLN A 14 -26.11 32.73 -31.63
CA GLN A 14 -26.53 33.95 -30.96
C GLN A 14 -25.62 35.12 -31.35
N PHE A 15 -24.31 34.92 -31.34
CA PHE A 15 -23.33 35.92 -31.74
C PHE A 15 -23.55 36.40 -33.18
N ASP A 16 -23.90 35.47 -34.08
CA ASP A 16 -24.16 35.80 -35.48
C ASP A 16 -25.45 36.61 -35.70
N GLN A 17 -26.45 36.43 -34.84
CA GLN A 17 -27.70 37.19 -34.86
C GLN A 17 -27.60 38.60 -34.26
N MET A 18 -26.48 38.95 -33.61
CA MET A 18 -26.30 40.28 -33.02
C MET A 18 -26.10 41.34 -34.11
N SER A 19 -26.95 42.37 -34.08
CA SER A 19 -26.92 43.51 -35.00
C SER A 19 -25.78 44.50 -34.72
N ASP A 20 -25.37 44.61 -33.45
CA ASP A 20 -24.19 45.36 -33.03
C ASP A 20 -23.31 44.49 -32.13
N ARG A 21 -22.03 44.38 -32.48
CA ARG A 21 -21.04 43.52 -31.82
C ARG A 21 -19.92 44.39 -31.28
N ASP A 22 -19.99 44.67 -29.98
CA ASP A 22 -18.99 45.43 -29.27
C ASP A 22 -17.77 44.59 -28.86
N ILE A 23 -16.75 45.23 -28.30
CA ILE A 23 -15.52 44.55 -27.88
C ILE A 23 -15.77 43.43 -26.83
N VAL A 24 -16.80 43.58 -25.99
CA VAL A 24 -17.11 42.62 -24.92
C VAL A 24 -17.68 41.32 -25.51
N THR A 25 -18.54 41.42 -26.52
CA THR A 25 -19.10 40.26 -27.22
C THR A 25 -18.02 39.49 -27.98
N TRP A 26 -17.12 40.18 -28.67
CA TRP A 26 -15.95 39.57 -29.32
C TRP A 26 -15.02 38.89 -28.30
N ASN A 27 -14.70 39.58 -27.19
CA ASN A 27 -13.87 39.01 -26.13
C ASN A 27 -14.49 37.77 -25.51
N SER A 28 -15.81 37.74 -25.32
CA SER A 28 -16.52 36.58 -24.77
C SER A 28 -16.39 35.34 -25.65
N MET A 29 -16.42 35.51 -26.98
CA MET A 29 -16.19 34.41 -27.92
C MET A 29 -14.71 33.98 -27.92
N ILE A 30 -13.78 34.93 -28.06
CA ILE A 30 -12.34 34.66 -28.14
C ILE A 30 -11.82 34.00 -26.86
N SER A 31 -12.13 34.56 -25.68
CA SER A 31 -11.70 33.99 -24.40
C SER A 31 -12.43 32.69 -24.09
N GLY A 32 -13.71 32.58 -24.44
CA GLY A 32 -14.50 31.37 -24.21
C GLY A 32 -13.99 30.17 -25.00
N TYR A 33 -13.60 30.36 -26.27
CA TYR A 33 -12.98 29.29 -27.05
C TYR A 33 -11.60 28.89 -26.48
N ASN A 34 -10.76 29.86 -26.12
CA ASN A 34 -9.44 29.60 -25.52
C ASN A 34 -9.54 28.84 -24.17
N GLN A 35 -10.44 29.24 -23.28
CA GLN A 35 -10.61 28.60 -21.96
C GLN A 35 -11.07 27.14 -22.05
N HIS A 36 -11.64 26.72 -23.18
CA HIS A 36 -12.13 25.37 -23.41
C HIS A 36 -11.29 24.56 -24.40
N GLY A 37 -10.12 25.06 -24.80
CA GLY A 37 -9.16 24.33 -25.66
C GLY A 37 -9.44 24.41 -27.16
N PHE A 38 -10.38 25.26 -27.59
CA PHE A 38 -10.66 25.54 -29.01
C PHE A 38 -9.81 26.72 -29.50
N ASP A 39 -8.49 26.56 -29.40
CA ASP A 39 -7.53 27.65 -29.61
C ASP A 39 -7.49 28.12 -31.07
N THR A 40 -7.71 27.22 -32.03
CA THR A 40 -7.83 27.54 -33.46
C THR A 40 -9.02 28.45 -33.76
N GLU A 41 -10.17 28.16 -33.17
CA GLU A 41 -11.42 28.91 -33.30
C GLU A 41 -11.31 30.27 -32.62
N SER A 42 -10.64 30.33 -31.45
CA SER A 42 -10.31 31.59 -30.77
C SER A 42 -9.49 32.53 -31.68
N LEU A 43 -8.46 31.99 -32.33
CA LEU A 43 -7.61 32.75 -33.27
C LEU A 43 -8.36 33.12 -34.55
N GLN A 44 -9.28 32.28 -35.02
CA GLN A 44 -10.14 32.58 -36.15
C GLN A 44 -11.10 33.74 -35.83
N MET A 45 -11.70 33.75 -34.63
CA MET A 45 -12.54 34.86 -34.16
C MET A 45 -11.75 36.16 -34.09
N PHE A 46 -10.51 36.13 -33.61
CA PHE A 46 -9.63 37.30 -33.62
C PHE A 46 -9.31 37.79 -35.03
N SER A 47 -9.01 36.88 -35.96
CA SER A 47 -8.80 37.21 -37.37
C SER A 47 -10.04 37.86 -38.00
N ASN A 48 -11.23 37.37 -37.67
CA ASN A 48 -12.50 37.94 -38.13
C ASN A 48 -12.72 39.35 -37.54
N MET A 49 -12.44 39.55 -36.25
CA MET A 49 -12.50 40.86 -35.60
C MET A 49 -11.62 41.90 -36.31
N LEU A 50 -10.37 41.54 -36.63
CA LEU A 50 -9.42 42.44 -37.31
C LEU A 50 -9.81 42.80 -38.75
N LYS A 51 -10.65 42.00 -39.41
CA LYS A 51 -11.14 42.29 -40.77
C LYS A 51 -12.27 43.30 -40.80
N ILE A 52 -12.92 43.56 -39.66
CA ILE A 52 -14.01 44.52 -39.56
C ILE A 52 -13.43 45.93 -39.60
N LYS A 53 -13.82 46.71 -40.61
CA LYS A 53 -13.44 48.12 -40.74
C LYS A 53 -14.29 49.00 -39.82
N ASN A 54 -14.13 48.86 -38.51
CA ASN A 54 -14.77 49.70 -37.51
C ASN A 54 -13.70 50.40 -36.63
N PRO A 55 -13.59 51.74 -36.65
CA PRO A 55 -12.58 52.48 -35.87
C PRO A 55 -12.67 52.31 -34.35
N THR A 56 -13.85 51.97 -33.82
CA THR A 56 -14.09 51.80 -32.38
C THR A 56 -13.83 50.37 -31.90
N LEU A 57 -13.76 49.40 -32.81
CA LEU A 57 -13.54 47.98 -32.50
C LEU A 57 -12.05 47.64 -32.65
N LYS A 58 -11.27 47.88 -31.60
CA LYS A 58 -9.85 47.53 -31.54
C LYS A 58 -9.60 46.45 -30.48
N PRO A 59 -8.63 45.54 -30.66
CA PRO A 59 -8.25 44.58 -29.62
C PRO A 59 -7.85 45.30 -28.33
N ASP A 60 -8.36 44.83 -27.19
CA ASP A 60 -7.95 45.30 -25.88
C ASP A 60 -7.01 44.31 -25.18
N LYS A 61 -6.66 44.61 -23.92
CA LYS A 61 -5.77 43.77 -23.11
C LYS A 61 -6.28 42.34 -22.94
N TYR A 62 -7.59 42.13 -22.91
CA TYR A 62 -8.19 40.80 -22.75
C TYR A 62 -8.17 40.04 -24.07
N THR A 63 -8.49 40.71 -25.18
CA THR A 63 -8.35 40.14 -26.53
C THR A 63 -6.92 39.62 -26.74
N LEU A 64 -5.93 40.48 -26.51
CA LEU A 64 -4.52 40.20 -26.79
C LEU A 64 -3.96 39.11 -25.87
N ALA A 65 -4.32 39.10 -24.58
CA ALA A 65 -3.90 38.05 -23.66
C ALA A 65 -4.47 36.67 -24.06
N SER A 66 -5.75 36.60 -24.45
CA SER A 66 -6.39 35.34 -24.87
C SER A 66 -5.80 34.79 -26.18
N VAL A 67 -5.49 35.63 -27.17
CA VAL A 67 -4.92 35.15 -28.45
C VAL A 67 -3.44 34.77 -28.32
N LEU A 68 -2.68 35.44 -27.42
CA LEU A 68 -1.32 35.02 -27.08
C LEU A 68 -1.34 33.66 -26.36
N SER A 69 -2.28 33.46 -25.43
CA SER A 69 -2.53 32.16 -24.78
C SER A 69 -2.86 31.08 -25.83
N ALA A 70 -3.80 31.36 -26.73
CA ALA A 70 -4.20 30.44 -27.80
C ALA A 70 -3.02 30.07 -28.71
N SER A 71 -2.21 31.07 -29.11
CA SER A 71 -1.00 30.84 -29.90
C SER A 71 0.03 29.94 -29.21
N THR A 72 0.09 30.01 -27.87
CA THR A 72 0.96 29.19 -27.04
C THR A 72 0.46 27.75 -27.00
N ASN A 73 -0.84 27.55 -26.81
CA ASN A 73 -1.47 26.22 -26.73
C ASN A 73 -1.34 25.44 -28.05
N ILE A 74 -1.42 26.11 -29.21
CA ILE A 74 -1.21 25.47 -30.53
C ILE A 74 0.26 25.37 -30.94
N ASN A 75 1.18 25.72 -30.05
CA ASN A 75 2.63 25.69 -30.27
C ASN A 75 3.11 26.48 -31.52
N ASN A 76 2.48 27.63 -31.85
CA ASN A 76 2.74 28.38 -33.07
C ASN A 76 3.47 29.71 -32.83
N LEU A 77 4.81 29.65 -32.77
CA LEU A 77 5.68 30.81 -32.54
C LEU A 77 5.56 31.88 -33.62
N LYS A 78 5.32 31.49 -34.88
CA LYS A 78 5.21 32.44 -36.00
C LYS A 78 3.99 33.35 -35.83
N LEU A 79 2.86 32.77 -35.43
CA LEU A 79 1.63 33.51 -35.14
C LEU A 79 1.81 34.40 -33.91
N GLY A 80 2.43 33.90 -32.84
CA GLY A 80 2.77 34.70 -31.66
C GLY A 80 3.63 35.93 -32.02
N LYS A 81 4.62 35.78 -32.92
CA LYS A 81 5.43 36.90 -33.45
C LYS A 81 4.61 37.89 -34.27
N GLN A 82 3.63 37.44 -35.04
CA GLN A 82 2.73 38.32 -35.80
C GLN A 82 1.84 39.15 -34.85
N ILE A 83 1.30 38.52 -33.80
CA ILE A 83 0.51 39.20 -32.77
C ILE A 83 1.38 40.21 -32.02
N HIS A 84 2.60 39.84 -31.62
CA HIS A 84 3.54 40.78 -31.00
C HIS A 84 3.87 41.97 -31.93
N GLY A 85 4.07 41.73 -33.23
CA GLY A 85 4.26 42.80 -34.21
C GLY A 85 3.04 43.73 -34.36
N HIS A 86 1.82 43.19 -34.21
CA HIS A 86 0.61 44.01 -34.15
C HIS A 86 0.58 44.91 -32.91
N ILE A 87 0.87 44.34 -31.73
CA ILE A 87 0.94 45.05 -30.45
C ILE A 87 1.92 46.24 -30.50
N ILE A 88 3.10 46.03 -31.09
CA ILE A 88 4.10 47.10 -31.28
C ILE A 88 3.57 48.20 -32.21
N ARG A 89 2.92 47.82 -33.33
CA ARG A 89 2.41 48.78 -34.31
C ARG A 89 1.25 49.63 -33.78
N THR A 90 0.47 49.09 -32.86
CA THR A 90 -0.63 49.81 -32.21
C THR A 90 -0.20 50.56 -30.96
N GLU A 91 1.11 50.60 -30.64
CA GLU A 91 1.67 51.27 -29.46
C GLU A 91 0.99 50.87 -28.15
N PHE A 92 0.61 49.59 -28.03
CA PHE A 92 -0.11 49.09 -26.86
C PHE A 92 0.83 49.01 -25.64
N ASP A 93 0.33 49.39 -24.47
CA ASP A 93 1.13 49.35 -23.23
C ASP A 93 1.46 47.92 -22.81
N LEU A 94 2.76 47.66 -22.63
CA LEU A 94 3.32 46.36 -22.23
C LEU A 94 3.62 46.26 -20.74
N SER A 95 3.31 47.29 -19.94
CA SER A 95 3.56 47.31 -18.49
C SER A 95 2.65 46.36 -17.68
N GLY A 96 1.59 45.81 -18.29
CA GLY A 96 0.59 44.97 -17.62
C GLY A 96 0.43 43.55 -18.17
N ALA A 97 -0.80 43.02 -18.13
CA ALA A 97 -1.12 41.61 -18.46
C ALA A 97 -0.67 41.16 -19.86
N VAL A 98 -0.65 42.06 -20.85
CA VAL A 98 -0.22 41.75 -22.21
C VAL A 98 1.29 41.50 -22.29
N GLY A 99 2.10 42.27 -21.54
CA GLY A 99 3.54 42.03 -21.41
C GLY A 99 3.83 40.67 -20.78
N ASN A 100 3.11 40.31 -19.71
CA ASN A 100 3.21 38.99 -19.07
C ASN A 100 2.83 37.86 -20.03
N ALA A 101 1.75 38.03 -20.80
CA ALA A 101 1.31 37.05 -21.79
C ALA A 101 2.34 36.86 -22.91
N LEU A 102 3.01 37.93 -23.37
CA LEU A 102 4.10 37.85 -24.34
C LEU A 102 5.33 37.12 -23.79
N ILE A 103 5.74 37.44 -22.55
CA ILE A 103 6.87 36.78 -21.89
C ILE A 103 6.57 35.29 -21.71
N SER A 104 5.37 34.93 -21.25
CA SER A 104 4.92 33.54 -21.14
C SER A 104 4.90 32.84 -22.49
N MET A 105 4.35 33.47 -23.53
CA MET A 105 4.28 32.90 -24.88
C MET A 105 5.68 32.61 -25.43
N TYR A 106 6.58 33.59 -25.43
CA TYR A 106 7.93 33.40 -25.94
C TYR A 106 8.75 32.40 -25.12
N SER A 107 8.58 32.36 -23.80
CA SER A 107 9.27 31.41 -22.94
C SER A 107 8.80 29.98 -23.19
N LYS A 108 7.48 29.75 -23.26
CA LYS A 108 6.89 28.42 -23.51
C LYS A 108 7.16 27.90 -24.92
N LEU A 109 7.25 28.78 -25.91
CA LEU A 109 7.56 28.44 -27.30
C LEU A 109 9.08 28.43 -27.61
N GLY A 110 9.92 28.58 -26.59
CA GLY A 110 11.37 28.39 -26.70
C GLY A 110 12.18 29.57 -27.23
N ASP A 111 11.61 30.76 -27.47
CA ASP A 111 12.34 31.98 -27.87
C ASP A 111 12.66 32.86 -26.65
N ILE A 112 13.45 32.28 -25.74
CA ILE A 112 13.77 32.88 -24.44
C ILE A 112 14.52 34.21 -24.57
N LYS A 113 15.37 34.35 -25.61
CA LYS A 113 16.10 35.60 -25.89
C LYS A 113 15.16 36.77 -26.12
N THR A 114 14.05 36.54 -26.82
CA THR A 114 13.05 37.59 -27.05
C THR A 114 12.27 37.89 -25.77
N ALA A 115 11.91 36.87 -25.00
CA ALA A 115 11.26 37.04 -23.70
C ALA A 115 12.14 37.88 -22.73
N GLN A 116 13.44 37.59 -22.65
CA GLN A 116 14.40 38.32 -21.82
C GLN A 116 14.52 39.79 -22.24
N LYS A 117 14.61 40.07 -23.56
CA LYS A 117 14.64 41.45 -24.08
C LYS A 117 13.39 42.24 -23.71
N ILE A 118 12.23 41.60 -23.69
CA ILE A 118 10.97 42.26 -23.27
C ILE A 118 11.06 42.64 -21.79
N VAL A 119 11.55 41.75 -20.92
CA VAL A 119 11.76 42.05 -19.49
C VAL A 119 12.76 43.19 -19.27
N GLU A 120 13.91 43.15 -19.96
CA GLU A 120 14.96 44.18 -19.84
C GLU A 120 14.49 45.55 -20.35
N LYS A 121 13.78 45.58 -21.48
CA LYS A 121 13.36 46.82 -22.15
C LYS A 121 12.28 47.57 -21.38
N TYR A 122 11.34 46.86 -20.77
CA TYR A 122 10.17 47.50 -20.16
C TYR A 122 10.32 47.78 -18.67
N LYS A 123 11.51 47.52 -18.06
CA LYS A 123 11.84 47.79 -16.64
C LYS A 123 10.61 47.73 -15.73
N THR A 124 9.85 46.64 -15.83
CA THR A 124 8.84 46.32 -14.83
C THR A 124 9.61 46.21 -13.53
N SER A 125 9.46 47.20 -12.64
CA SER A 125 10.14 47.26 -11.36
C SER A 125 10.09 45.90 -10.68
N ASN A 126 11.25 45.43 -10.19
CA ASN A 126 11.49 44.11 -9.58
C ASN A 126 10.46 43.68 -8.52
N GLU A 127 9.64 44.61 -8.03
CA GLU A 127 8.66 44.39 -6.97
C GLU A 127 7.33 43.79 -7.44
N ASN A 128 6.98 43.77 -8.75
CA ASN A 128 5.57 43.54 -9.16
C ASN A 128 5.29 42.53 -10.29
N ASN A 129 6.20 41.61 -10.66
CA ASN A 129 5.89 40.66 -11.74
C ASN A 129 6.47 39.25 -11.61
N ILE A 130 6.24 38.61 -10.45
CA ILE A 130 6.55 37.19 -10.17
C ILE A 130 6.10 36.27 -11.33
N ILE A 131 4.95 36.54 -11.95
CA ILE A 131 4.40 35.74 -13.07
C ILE A 131 5.30 35.76 -14.31
N ALA A 132 5.88 36.91 -14.66
CA ALA A 132 6.78 37.04 -15.81
C ALA A 132 8.12 36.31 -15.57
N PHE A 133 8.67 36.44 -14.36
CA PHE A 133 9.92 35.79 -13.97
C PHE A 133 9.78 34.27 -13.82
N THR A 134 8.69 33.78 -13.24
CA THR A 134 8.38 32.34 -13.17
C THR A 134 8.21 31.73 -14.57
N SER A 135 7.65 32.47 -15.53
CA SER A 135 7.54 32.01 -16.92
C SER A 135 8.89 31.93 -17.64
N LEU A 136 9.78 32.90 -17.41
CA LEU A 136 11.17 32.84 -17.91
C LEU A 136 11.95 31.70 -17.25
N LEU A 137 11.80 31.53 -15.94
CA LEU A 137 12.41 30.46 -15.16
C LEU A 137 12.01 29.09 -15.74
N ASP A 138 10.71 28.84 -15.94
CA ASP A 138 10.18 27.61 -16.57
C ASP A 138 10.73 27.41 -17.99
N GLY A 139 10.88 28.50 -18.76
CA GLY A 139 11.48 28.48 -20.09
C GLY A 139 12.94 28.00 -20.08
N TYR A 140 13.79 28.54 -19.20
CA TYR A 140 15.19 28.12 -19.08
C TYR A 140 15.32 26.70 -18.53
N ILE A 141 14.50 26.33 -17.54
CA ILE A 141 14.45 24.98 -16.97
C ILE A 141 14.14 23.94 -18.05
N LYS A 142 13.14 24.19 -18.91
CA LYS A 142 12.76 23.27 -20.00
C LYS A 142 13.84 23.06 -21.05
N LYS A 143 14.78 24.00 -21.19
CA LYS A 143 15.95 23.87 -22.07
C LYS A 143 17.16 23.24 -21.37
N GLY A 144 17.07 22.96 -20.08
CA GLY A 144 18.19 22.51 -19.26
C GLY A 144 19.25 23.58 -19.00
N GLU A 145 18.96 24.85 -19.30
CA GLU A 145 19.85 25.98 -19.06
C GLU A 145 19.74 26.45 -17.59
N MET A 146 20.27 25.63 -16.67
CA MET A 146 20.13 25.87 -15.23
C MET A 146 20.87 27.11 -14.69
N GLY A 147 21.97 27.50 -15.34
CA GLY A 147 22.75 28.68 -14.94
C GLY A 147 21.97 29.99 -15.07
N PRO A 148 21.42 30.33 -16.26
CA PRO A 148 20.53 31.48 -16.44
C PRO A 148 19.28 31.42 -15.56
N ALA A 149 18.64 30.24 -15.43
CA ALA A 149 17.50 30.07 -14.53
C ALA A 149 17.84 30.47 -13.09
N ARG A 150 19.00 30.02 -12.60
CA ARG A 150 19.45 30.34 -11.24
C ARG A 150 19.71 31.84 -11.04
N LYS A 151 20.33 32.51 -12.01
CA LYS A 151 20.56 33.97 -11.95
C LYS A 151 19.25 34.76 -11.86
N ILE A 152 18.22 34.32 -12.58
CA ILE A 152 16.89 34.94 -12.52
C ILE A 152 16.27 34.72 -11.14
N PHE A 153 16.33 33.50 -10.62
CA PHE A 153 15.84 33.20 -9.29
C PHE A 153 16.53 34.05 -8.22
N ASP A 154 17.86 34.15 -8.25
CA ASP A 154 18.63 34.96 -7.30
C ASP A 154 18.40 36.47 -7.44
N SER A 155 17.85 36.94 -8.57
CA SER A 155 17.48 38.34 -8.78
C SER A 155 16.13 38.72 -8.16
N LEU A 156 15.32 37.75 -7.73
CA LEU A 156 14.04 37.98 -7.07
C LEU A 156 14.25 38.44 -5.63
N THR A 157 13.71 39.61 -5.29
CA THR A 157 13.53 40.06 -3.90
C THR A 157 12.31 39.36 -3.31
N ASP A 158 12.52 38.57 -2.25
CA ASP A 158 11.49 37.78 -1.54
C ASP A 158 10.68 36.79 -2.44
N PRO A 159 11.35 35.76 -3.01
CA PRO A 159 10.69 34.78 -3.86
C PRO A 159 9.61 33.99 -3.10
N ASP A 160 8.41 33.93 -3.68
CA ASP A 160 7.27 33.18 -3.14
C ASP A 160 7.42 31.65 -3.29
N VAL A 161 6.51 30.88 -2.68
CA VAL A 161 6.54 29.40 -2.70
C VAL A 161 6.56 28.86 -4.14
N VAL A 162 5.95 29.54 -5.10
CA VAL A 162 5.87 29.11 -6.50
C VAL A 162 7.25 29.22 -7.16
N ALA A 163 7.95 30.34 -6.99
CA ALA A 163 9.31 30.52 -7.51
C ALA A 163 10.30 29.49 -6.93
N TRP A 164 10.27 29.27 -5.61
CA TRP A 164 11.09 28.23 -4.97
C TRP A 164 10.79 26.84 -5.50
N THR A 165 9.50 26.49 -5.60
CA THR A 165 9.08 25.17 -6.08
C THR A 165 9.49 24.95 -7.53
N ALA A 166 9.33 25.95 -8.40
CA ALA A 166 9.71 25.85 -9.80
C ALA A 166 11.22 25.60 -9.97
N MET A 167 12.07 26.31 -9.22
CA MET A 167 13.51 26.10 -9.29
C MET A 167 13.95 24.73 -8.75
N ILE A 168 13.34 24.27 -7.64
CA ILE A 168 13.59 22.93 -7.09
C ILE A 168 13.20 21.84 -8.07
N VAL A 169 11.99 21.93 -8.65
CA VAL A 169 11.51 20.98 -9.67
C VAL A 169 12.41 21.03 -10.90
N GLY A 170 12.87 22.21 -11.30
CA GLY A 170 13.76 22.37 -12.44
C GLY A 170 15.13 21.70 -12.25
N TYR A 171 15.74 21.83 -11.07
CA TYR A 171 16.95 21.09 -10.73
C TYR A 171 16.71 19.57 -10.76
N MET A 172 15.61 19.10 -10.17
CA MET A 172 15.23 17.68 -10.18
C MET A 172 15.06 17.12 -11.61
N GLN A 173 14.31 17.81 -12.47
CA GLN A 173 14.02 17.36 -13.84
C GLN A 173 15.27 17.31 -14.73
N ASN A 174 16.26 18.14 -14.44
CA ASN A 174 17.52 18.19 -15.20
C ASN A 174 18.66 17.38 -14.53
N GLY A 175 18.35 16.56 -13.51
CA GLY A 175 19.31 15.65 -12.88
C GLY A 175 20.26 16.27 -11.84
N PHE A 176 20.09 17.56 -11.52
CA PHE A 176 20.87 18.30 -10.53
C PHE A 176 20.32 18.07 -9.10
N ASN A 177 20.38 16.81 -8.65
CA ASN A 177 19.73 16.36 -7.43
C ASN A 177 20.30 17.01 -6.14
N ASN A 178 21.60 17.26 -6.09
CA ASN A 178 22.25 17.84 -4.91
C ASN A 178 21.87 19.33 -4.76
N GLU A 179 21.89 20.06 -5.87
CA GLU A 179 21.50 21.45 -5.95
C GLU A 179 20.02 21.65 -5.57
N ALA A 180 19.14 20.70 -5.93
CA ALA A 180 17.75 20.70 -5.48
C ALA A 180 17.63 20.57 -3.96
N ILE A 181 18.43 19.70 -3.33
CA ILE A 181 18.44 19.52 -1.86
C ILE A 181 18.96 20.77 -1.16
N ASP A 182 20.05 21.35 -1.66
CA ASP A 182 20.65 22.54 -1.05
C ASP A 182 19.75 23.77 -1.18
N LEU A 183 19.05 23.91 -2.30
CA LEU A 183 18.04 24.94 -2.47
C LEU A 183 16.84 24.71 -1.52
N PHE A 184 16.37 23.48 -1.36
CA PHE A 184 15.32 23.16 -0.38
C PHE A 184 15.75 23.46 1.06
N ARG A 185 16.99 23.13 1.45
CA ARG A 185 17.52 23.51 2.77
C ARG A 185 17.51 25.03 2.97
N SER A 186 17.82 25.79 1.92
CA SER A 186 17.78 27.25 1.95
C SER A 186 16.35 27.77 2.11
N MET A 187 15.38 27.19 1.39
CA MET A 187 13.95 27.48 1.54
C MET A 187 13.46 27.23 2.98
N ILE A 188 13.87 26.11 3.60
CA ILE A 188 13.48 25.78 4.98
C ILE A 188 14.06 26.77 6.00
N LYS A 189 15.26 27.30 5.77
CA LYS A 189 15.95 28.21 6.70
C LYS A 189 15.48 29.65 6.60
N LEU A 190 15.30 30.14 5.37
CA LEU A 190 15.16 31.58 5.08
C LEU A 190 13.95 31.90 4.19
N GLY A 191 13.29 30.88 3.62
CA GLY A 191 12.21 31.03 2.67
C GLY A 191 10.83 30.68 3.24
N PRO A 192 9.80 30.69 2.38
CA PRO A 192 8.44 30.38 2.78
C PRO A 192 8.25 28.87 3.06
N GLN A 193 7.17 28.51 3.75
CA GLN A 193 6.88 27.09 4.03
C GLN A 193 6.64 26.31 2.72
N PRO A 194 7.21 25.09 2.59
CA PRO A 194 7.03 24.27 1.40
C PRO A 194 5.60 23.76 1.29
N ASN A 195 5.08 23.71 0.07
CA ASN A 195 3.76 23.14 -0.22
C ASN A 195 3.87 21.66 -0.60
N SER A 196 2.72 21.03 -0.91
CA SER A 196 2.66 19.62 -1.31
C SER A 196 3.49 19.30 -2.55
N TYR A 197 3.55 20.21 -3.53
CA TYR A 197 4.37 20.05 -4.75
C TYR A 197 5.87 20.12 -4.44
N THR A 198 6.30 21.06 -3.60
CA THR A 198 7.70 21.17 -3.17
C THR A 198 8.16 19.88 -2.49
N LEU A 199 7.35 19.36 -1.56
CA LEU A 199 7.68 18.15 -0.81
C LEU A 199 7.68 16.90 -1.71
N ALA A 200 6.72 16.77 -2.62
CA ALA A 200 6.68 15.67 -3.59
C ALA A 200 7.92 15.67 -4.51
N ALA A 201 8.37 16.85 -4.95
CA ALA A 201 9.59 16.99 -5.75
C ALA A 201 10.83 16.54 -4.96
N ILE A 202 11.01 17.02 -3.73
CA ILE A 202 12.19 16.69 -2.91
C ILE A 202 12.18 15.23 -2.42
N LEU A 203 10.99 14.64 -2.22
CA LEU A 203 10.85 13.20 -2.01
C LEU A 203 11.24 12.39 -3.25
N SER A 204 10.93 12.90 -4.45
CA SER A 204 11.35 12.28 -5.71
C SER A 204 12.86 12.36 -5.91
N VAL A 205 13.49 13.48 -5.55
CA VAL A 205 14.96 13.59 -5.50
C VAL A 205 15.54 12.58 -4.51
N SER A 206 14.95 12.45 -3.33
CA SER A 206 15.39 11.46 -2.32
C SER A 206 15.19 10.03 -2.79
N SER A 207 14.13 9.75 -3.56
CA SER A 207 13.87 8.46 -4.21
C SER A 207 14.91 8.13 -5.28
N SER A 208 15.29 9.12 -6.11
CA SER A 208 16.32 8.96 -7.15
C SER A 208 17.72 8.74 -6.58
N LEU A 209 18.03 9.40 -5.46
CA LEU A 209 19.25 9.15 -4.69
C LEU A 209 19.14 7.91 -3.79
N ALA A 210 17.94 7.32 -3.72
CA ALA A 210 17.50 6.29 -2.77
C ALA A 210 18.06 6.50 -1.33
N SER A 211 17.97 7.75 -0.88
CA SER A 211 18.43 8.20 0.43
C SER A 211 17.30 8.10 1.47
N LEU A 212 17.26 6.98 2.19
CA LEU A 212 16.24 6.71 3.20
C LEU A 212 16.21 7.75 4.32
N ASN A 213 17.38 8.21 4.78
CA ASN A 213 17.48 9.16 5.89
C ASN A 213 16.95 10.54 5.52
N HIS A 214 17.33 11.07 4.34
CA HIS A 214 16.75 12.32 3.83
C HIS A 214 15.23 12.18 3.65
N GLY A 215 14.78 11.07 3.05
CA GLY A 215 13.37 10.77 2.88
C GLY A 215 12.57 10.77 4.20
N LYS A 216 13.11 10.17 5.27
CA LYS A 216 12.51 10.19 6.61
C LYS A 216 12.44 11.60 7.21
N GLN A 217 13.48 12.42 7.02
CA GLN A 217 13.47 13.81 7.49
C GLN A 217 12.39 14.64 6.77
N ILE A 218 12.25 14.46 5.46
CA ILE A 218 11.22 15.15 4.66
C ILE A 218 9.83 14.67 5.05
N HIS A 219 9.64 13.36 5.26
CA HIS A 219 8.38 12.80 5.74
C HIS A 219 8.00 13.37 7.12
N ALA A 220 8.95 13.46 8.06
CA ALA A 220 8.71 14.08 9.36
C ALA A 220 8.32 15.56 9.24
N LYS A 221 8.93 16.30 8.31
CA LYS A 221 8.53 17.68 8.00
C LYS A 221 7.11 17.74 7.43
N ALA A 222 6.76 16.84 6.51
CA ALA A 222 5.41 16.76 5.92
C ALA A 222 4.32 16.47 6.96
N ILE A 223 4.61 15.63 7.96
CA ILE A 223 3.70 15.36 9.09
C ILE A 223 3.52 16.63 9.93
N LYS A 224 4.62 17.31 10.29
CA LYS A 224 4.59 18.55 11.08
C LYS A 224 3.84 19.70 10.40
N THR A 225 3.80 19.70 9.07
CA THR A 225 3.09 20.73 8.29
C THR A 225 1.69 20.27 7.82
N GLU A 226 1.20 19.13 8.31
CA GLU A 226 -0.15 18.57 8.01
C GLU A 226 -0.44 18.29 6.52
N VAL A 227 0.58 18.33 5.67
CA VAL A 227 0.48 18.05 4.22
C VAL A 227 0.81 16.61 3.86
N ALA A 228 1.27 15.79 4.82
CA ALA A 228 1.58 14.37 4.62
C ALA A 228 0.40 13.56 4.09
N LEU A 229 -0.84 13.96 4.43
CA LEU A 229 -2.07 13.30 3.99
C LEU A 229 -2.50 13.70 2.56
N SER A 230 -1.81 14.63 1.91
CA SER A 230 -2.06 14.95 0.51
C SER A 230 -1.72 13.73 -0.36
N VAL A 231 -2.60 13.39 -1.31
CA VAL A 231 -2.42 12.24 -2.22
C VAL A 231 -1.11 12.35 -2.99
N SER A 232 -0.72 13.56 -3.44
CA SER A 232 0.53 13.76 -4.18
C SER A 232 1.78 13.50 -3.32
N VAL A 233 1.78 13.94 -2.06
CA VAL A 233 2.87 13.69 -1.11
C VAL A 233 2.90 12.21 -0.72
N SER A 234 1.75 11.59 -0.50
CA SER A 234 1.62 10.16 -0.19
C SER A 234 2.17 9.28 -1.32
N ASN A 235 1.84 9.59 -2.58
CA ASN A 235 2.37 8.88 -3.75
C ASN A 235 3.90 9.03 -3.87
N ALA A 236 4.42 10.24 -3.63
CA ALA A 236 5.86 10.47 -3.60
C ALA A 236 6.56 9.72 -2.44
N LEU A 237 5.91 9.62 -1.28
CA LEU A 237 6.40 8.86 -0.12
C LEU A 237 6.44 7.35 -0.39
N ILE A 238 5.40 6.78 -1.04
CA ILE A 238 5.38 5.36 -1.44
C ILE A 238 6.59 5.06 -2.32
N ASN A 239 6.78 5.86 -3.39
CA ASN A 239 7.89 5.69 -4.32
C ASN A 239 9.27 5.93 -3.66
N MET A 240 9.37 6.91 -2.75
CA MET A 240 10.61 7.18 -2.01
C MET A 240 10.97 6.01 -1.10
N TYR A 241 10.04 5.51 -0.30
CA TYR A 241 10.30 4.38 0.60
C TYR A 241 10.57 3.09 -0.15
N ALA A 242 9.84 2.81 -1.23
CA ALA A 242 10.08 1.65 -2.08
C ALA A 242 11.50 1.69 -2.66
N LYS A 243 11.86 2.72 -3.44
CA LYS A 243 13.20 2.80 -4.05
C LYS A 243 14.36 2.81 -3.05
N SER A 244 14.11 3.29 -1.82
CA SER A 244 15.09 3.28 -0.74
C SER A 244 15.18 1.93 0.00
N GLY A 245 14.54 0.86 -0.50
CA GLY A 245 14.60 -0.49 0.09
C GLY A 245 13.52 -0.78 1.14
N SER A 246 12.78 0.24 1.61
CA SER A 246 11.89 0.15 2.76
C SER A 246 10.43 -0.08 2.37
N ILE A 247 10.16 -1.23 1.72
CA ILE A 247 8.81 -1.58 1.23
C ILE A 247 7.75 -1.62 2.34
N GLY A 248 8.12 -2.01 3.56
CA GLY A 248 7.21 -2.00 4.71
C GLY A 248 6.71 -0.60 5.07
N ASN A 249 7.58 0.41 5.01
CA ASN A 249 7.16 1.80 5.21
C ASN A 249 6.32 2.33 4.05
N ALA A 250 6.61 1.92 2.81
CA ALA A 250 5.77 2.24 1.66
C ALA A 250 4.35 1.69 1.82
N LYS A 251 4.21 0.44 2.28
CA LYS A 251 2.91 -0.20 2.58
C LYS A 251 2.14 0.54 3.68
N ARG A 252 2.83 0.93 4.75
CA ARG A 252 2.22 1.75 5.83
C ARG A 252 1.71 3.09 5.31
N VAL A 253 2.49 3.79 4.48
CA VAL A 253 2.05 5.05 3.87
C VAL A 253 0.81 4.81 3.01
N PHE A 254 0.82 3.78 2.16
CA PHE A 254 -0.34 3.40 1.36
C PHE A 254 -1.59 3.12 2.22
N GLU A 255 -1.45 2.38 3.32
CA GLU A 255 -2.56 2.08 4.24
C GLU A 255 -3.09 3.34 4.94
N MET A 256 -2.21 4.28 5.32
CA MET A 256 -2.55 5.53 6.01
C MET A 256 -3.29 6.55 5.14
N ILE A 257 -3.35 6.37 3.81
CA ILE A 257 -4.17 7.23 2.93
C ILE A 257 -5.64 7.01 3.30
N SER A 258 -6.18 7.93 4.11
CA SER A 258 -7.54 7.92 4.67
C SER A 258 -8.62 8.42 3.69
N GLY A 259 -8.22 8.97 2.54
CA GLY A 259 -9.11 9.34 1.43
C GLY A 259 -9.25 8.26 0.34
N LEU A 260 -10.05 8.54 -0.70
CA LEU A 260 -10.10 7.72 -1.92
C LEU A 260 -8.70 7.70 -2.56
N LYS A 261 -8.00 6.57 -2.41
CA LYS A 261 -6.75 6.28 -3.10
C LYS A 261 -6.99 6.41 -4.61
N ASP A 262 -6.21 7.26 -5.27
CA ASP A 262 -6.28 7.43 -6.71
C ASP A 262 -5.58 6.27 -7.44
N ASN A 263 -5.78 6.19 -8.76
CA ASN A 263 -5.14 5.18 -9.60
C ASN A 263 -3.61 5.14 -9.35
N ILE A 264 -2.98 6.32 -9.30
CA ILE A 264 -1.53 6.46 -9.10
C ILE A 264 -1.06 5.81 -7.78
N SER A 265 -1.82 5.94 -6.69
CA SER A 265 -1.53 5.30 -5.40
C SER A 265 -1.44 3.78 -5.53
N TRP A 266 -2.43 3.18 -6.20
CA TRP A 266 -2.50 1.73 -6.41
C TRP A 266 -1.42 1.25 -7.36
N THR A 267 -1.27 1.91 -8.51
CA THR A 267 -0.24 1.61 -9.51
C THR A 267 1.17 1.63 -8.89
N SER A 268 1.47 2.67 -8.11
CA SER A 268 2.78 2.84 -7.46
C SER A 268 3.06 1.69 -6.48
N MET A 269 2.06 1.26 -5.70
CA MET A 269 2.23 0.17 -4.74
C MET A 269 2.33 -1.20 -5.43
N VAL A 270 1.54 -1.46 -6.47
CA VAL A 270 1.62 -2.68 -7.29
C VAL A 270 3.02 -2.82 -7.89
N ILE A 271 3.52 -1.78 -8.55
CA ILE A 271 4.88 -1.76 -9.14
C ILE A 271 5.95 -1.97 -8.06
N SER A 272 5.81 -1.28 -6.92
CA SER A 272 6.77 -1.40 -5.82
C SER A 272 6.82 -2.81 -5.25
N LEU A 273 5.68 -3.47 -5.04
CA LEU A 273 5.65 -4.86 -4.58
C LEU A 273 6.30 -5.81 -5.59
N ALA A 274 6.00 -5.64 -6.88
CA ALA A 274 6.58 -6.42 -7.96
C ALA A 274 8.12 -6.32 -8.00
N GLN A 275 8.66 -5.10 -7.91
CA GLN A 275 10.10 -4.84 -7.96
C GLN A 275 10.87 -5.37 -6.75
N HIS A 276 10.21 -5.47 -5.59
CA HIS A 276 10.81 -5.95 -4.35
C HIS A 276 10.62 -7.47 -4.13
N GLY A 277 10.15 -8.21 -5.15
CA GLY A 277 9.99 -9.67 -5.09
C GLY A 277 8.71 -10.15 -4.42
N TYR A 278 7.79 -9.24 -4.04
CA TYR A 278 6.48 -9.57 -3.47
C TYR A 278 5.42 -9.73 -4.57
N GLY A 279 5.71 -10.56 -5.60
CA GLY A 279 4.87 -10.68 -6.80
C GLY A 279 3.43 -11.13 -6.50
N GLU A 280 3.23 -12.09 -5.59
CA GLU A 280 1.87 -12.57 -5.25
C GLU A 280 1.06 -11.49 -4.51
N GLU A 281 1.69 -10.72 -3.61
CA GLU A 281 1.04 -9.58 -2.96
C GLU A 281 0.71 -8.47 -3.98
N SER A 282 1.59 -8.24 -4.96
CA SER A 282 1.35 -7.30 -6.06
C SER A 282 0.10 -7.68 -6.86
N LEU A 283 -0.04 -8.95 -7.24
CA LEU A 283 -1.20 -9.44 -8.01
C LEU A 283 -2.50 -9.36 -7.18
N LYS A 284 -2.45 -9.77 -5.91
CA LYS A 284 -3.60 -9.62 -4.99
C LYS A 284 -4.01 -8.16 -4.81
N LEU A 285 -3.04 -7.24 -4.75
CA LEU A 285 -3.33 -5.81 -4.63
C LEU A 285 -3.97 -5.26 -5.91
N PHE A 286 -3.54 -5.74 -7.08
CA PHE A 286 -4.17 -5.40 -8.35
C PHE A 286 -5.60 -5.95 -8.48
N GLU A 287 -5.85 -7.19 -8.05
CA GLU A 287 -7.22 -7.74 -8.03
C GLU A 287 -8.13 -6.92 -7.09
N LYS A 288 -7.60 -6.54 -5.92
CA LYS A 288 -8.30 -5.64 -5.00
C LYS A 288 -8.59 -4.27 -5.62
N MET A 289 -7.67 -3.72 -6.41
CA MET A 289 -7.88 -2.47 -7.17
C MET A 289 -9.08 -2.59 -8.12
N LEU A 290 -9.22 -3.74 -8.81
CA LEU A 290 -10.37 -4.04 -9.68
C LEU A 290 -11.67 -4.19 -8.89
N ASP A 291 -11.65 -4.82 -7.72
CA ASP A 291 -12.81 -4.97 -6.85
C ASP A 291 -13.37 -3.62 -6.35
N PHE A 292 -12.50 -2.61 -6.23
CA PHE A 292 -12.90 -1.23 -5.90
C PHE A 292 -13.34 -0.40 -7.12
N ASP A 293 -13.47 -1.01 -8.30
CA ASP A 293 -13.81 -0.35 -9.57
C ASP A 293 -12.83 0.78 -9.96
N ILE A 294 -11.58 0.67 -9.53
CA ILE A 294 -10.53 1.62 -9.89
C ILE A 294 -9.95 1.16 -11.22
N LYS A 295 -10.15 1.97 -12.27
CA LYS A 295 -9.70 1.65 -13.63
C LYS A 295 -8.17 1.62 -13.69
N PRO A 296 -7.55 0.47 -14.02
CA PRO A 296 -6.12 0.41 -14.29
C PRO A 296 -5.75 1.24 -15.52
N ASP A 297 -4.52 1.73 -15.55
CA ASP A 297 -3.93 2.37 -16.72
C ASP A 297 -2.81 1.50 -17.33
N HIS A 298 -2.21 2.01 -18.41
CA HIS A 298 -1.08 1.37 -19.08
C HIS A 298 0.11 1.11 -18.13
N ILE A 299 0.38 2.01 -17.17
CA ILE A 299 1.50 1.86 -16.23
C ILE A 299 1.23 0.71 -15.25
N THR A 300 -0.03 0.54 -14.83
CA THR A 300 -0.46 -0.53 -13.93
C THR A 300 -0.21 -1.91 -14.54
N TYR A 301 -0.55 -2.10 -15.82
CA TYR A 301 -0.34 -3.36 -16.51
C TYR A 301 1.14 -3.69 -16.72
N VAL A 302 2.00 -2.69 -16.97
CA VAL A 302 3.45 -2.90 -16.96
C VAL A 302 3.91 -3.48 -15.61
N GLY A 303 3.40 -2.96 -14.49
CA GLY A 303 3.71 -3.47 -13.15
C GLY A 303 3.23 -4.90 -12.92
N VAL A 304 1.99 -5.20 -13.29
CA VAL A 304 1.37 -6.53 -13.14
C VAL A 304 2.09 -7.59 -13.98
N ILE A 305 2.39 -7.29 -15.24
CA ILE A 305 3.12 -8.22 -16.11
C ILE A 305 4.54 -8.42 -15.57
N SER A 306 5.20 -7.36 -15.10
CA SER A 306 6.53 -7.48 -14.46
C SER A 306 6.50 -8.36 -13.21
N ALA A 307 5.42 -8.30 -12.41
CA ALA A 307 5.22 -9.22 -11.28
C ALA A 307 5.12 -10.67 -11.76
N CYS A 308 4.36 -10.93 -12.83
CA CYS A 308 4.30 -12.25 -13.46
C CYS A 308 5.68 -12.70 -13.98
N THR A 309 6.47 -11.79 -14.57
CA THR A 309 7.82 -12.07 -15.07
C THR A 309 8.75 -12.50 -13.95
N HIS A 310 8.75 -11.80 -12.81
CA HIS A 310 9.59 -12.17 -11.67
C HIS A 310 9.17 -13.49 -11.00
N MET A 311 7.90 -13.87 -11.11
CA MET A 311 7.39 -15.15 -10.58
C MET A 311 7.40 -16.30 -11.59
N GLY A 312 7.69 -16.04 -12.87
CA GLY A 312 7.58 -17.05 -13.94
C GLY A 312 6.14 -17.45 -14.29
N LEU A 313 5.14 -16.63 -13.97
CA LEU A 313 3.71 -16.92 -14.19
C LEU A 313 3.28 -16.57 -15.63
N VAL A 314 3.76 -17.33 -16.61
CA VAL A 314 3.55 -17.04 -18.06
C VAL A 314 2.07 -16.92 -18.44
N GLU A 315 1.24 -17.89 -18.05
CA GLU A 315 -0.17 -17.92 -18.45
C GLU A 315 -0.98 -16.80 -17.80
N ARG A 316 -0.71 -16.46 -16.53
CA ARG A 316 -1.31 -15.28 -15.89
C ARG A 316 -0.89 -13.98 -16.57
N GLY A 317 0.40 -13.83 -16.91
CA GLY A 317 0.89 -12.67 -17.63
C GLY A 317 0.22 -12.49 -19.00
N ARG A 318 0.04 -13.57 -19.76
CA ARG A 318 -0.76 -13.57 -21.01
C ARG A 318 -2.21 -13.18 -20.76
N GLY A 319 -2.82 -13.72 -19.71
CA GLY A 319 -4.19 -13.38 -19.31
C GLY A 319 -4.37 -11.89 -19.01
N TYR A 320 -3.44 -11.28 -18.25
CA TYR A 320 -3.49 -9.85 -17.96
C TYR A 320 -3.22 -8.98 -19.18
N PHE A 321 -2.29 -9.37 -20.05
CA PHE A 321 -2.04 -8.66 -21.32
C PHE A 321 -3.29 -8.66 -22.20
N LYS A 322 -4.01 -9.78 -22.28
CA LYS A 322 -5.29 -9.88 -23.00
C LYS A 322 -6.39 -9.04 -22.33
N MET A 323 -6.49 -9.09 -21.01
CA MET A 323 -7.47 -8.31 -20.24
C MET A 323 -7.30 -6.80 -20.45
N MET A 324 -6.05 -6.32 -20.51
CA MET A 324 -5.72 -4.93 -20.80
C MET A 324 -6.38 -4.43 -22.11
N GLN A 325 -6.27 -5.24 -23.17
CA GLN A 325 -6.81 -4.91 -24.49
C GLN A 325 -8.33 -5.07 -24.54
N GLU A 326 -8.84 -6.22 -24.12
CA GLU A 326 -10.25 -6.61 -24.34
C GLU A 326 -11.21 -5.97 -23.34
N ARG A 327 -10.83 -5.91 -22.06
CA ARG A 327 -11.72 -5.41 -20.99
C ARG A 327 -11.55 -3.92 -20.75
N HIS A 328 -10.32 -3.42 -20.83
CA HIS A 328 -10.00 -2.03 -20.49
C HIS A 328 -9.72 -1.15 -21.71
N GLY A 329 -9.65 -1.71 -22.92
CA GLY A 329 -9.44 -0.95 -24.16
C GLY A 329 -8.10 -0.21 -24.21
N ILE A 330 -7.08 -0.71 -23.50
CA ILE A 330 -5.77 -0.10 -23.43
C ILE A 330 -4.89 -0.70 -24.53
N GLU A 331 -4.40 0.15 -25.43
CA GLU A 331 -3.47 -0.26 -26.48
C GLU A 331 -2.08 -0.58 -25.89
N PRO A 332 -1.47 -1.71 -26.28
CA PRO A 332 -0.12 -2.04 -25.84
C PRO A 332 0.90 -1.01 -26.33
N THR A 333 1.88 -0.71 -25.48
CA THR A 333 2.97 0.24 -25.73
C THR A 333 4.29 -0.52 -25.77
N HIS A 334 5.41 0.13 -26.13
CA HIS A 334 6.73 -0.50 -26.12
C HIS A 334 7.05 -1.21 -24.79
N SER A 335 6.71 -0.58 -23.66
CA SER A 335 6.94 -1.17 -22.32
C SER A 335 6.16 -2.47 -22.09
N HIS A 336 4.92 -2.57 -22.60
CA HIS A 336 4.13 -3.79 -22.46
C HIS A 336 4.71 -4.95 -23.27
N TYR A 337 5.12 -4.69 -24.52
CA TYR A 337 5.78 -5.69 -25.34
C TYR A 337 7.13 -6.10 -24.75
N ALA A 338 7.92 -5.16 -24.26
CA ALA A 338 9.17 -5.45 -23.57
C ALA A 338 8.96 -6.35 -22.34
N CYS A 339 7.92 -6.10 -21.53
CA CYS A 339 7.56 -6.97 -20.40
C CYS A 339 7.13 -8.38 -20.84
N MET A 340 6.38 -8.52 -21.94
CA MET A 340 5.99 -9.82 -22.49
C MET A 340 7.18 -10.61 -23.05
N VAL A 341 8.12 -9.91 -23.71
CA VAL A 341 9.38 -10.50 -24.19
C VAL A 341 10.23 -10.95 -23.00
N ASP A 342 10.35 -10.15 -21.93
CA ASP A 342 11.07 -10.53 -20.70
C ASP A 342 10.41 -11.73 -20.01
N LEU A 343 9.07 -11.76 -19.92
CA LEU A 343 8.29 -12.87 -19.36
C LEU A 343 8.58 -14.20 -20.09
N LEU A 344 8.46 -14.20 -21.42
CA LEU A 344 8.69 -15.39 -22.25
C LEU A 344 10.17 -15.77 -22.30
N GLY A 345 11.04 -14.76 -22.39
CA GLY A 345 12.49 -14.92 -22.42
C GLY A 345 13.02 -15.61 -21.16
N ARG A 346 12.63 -15.13 -19.98
CA ARG A 346 13.02 -15.77 -18.70
C ARG A 346 12.47 -17.18 -18.56
N ALA A 347 11.27 -17.44 -19.08
CA ALA A 347 10.67 -18.77 -19.10
C ALA A 347 11.32 -19.74 -20.12
N GLY A 348 12.32 -19.30 -20.89
CA GLY A 348 13.01 -20.11 -21.90
C GLY A 348 12.28 -20.22 -23.23
N LYS A 349 11.15 -19.53 -23.40
CA LYS A 349 10.33 -19.51 -24.61
C LYS A 349 10.83 -18.48 -25.62
N LEU A 350 12.11 -18.59 -26.01
CA LEU A 350 12.80 -17.57 -26.80
C LEU A 350 12.21 -17.37 -28.20
N LEU A 351 11.76 -18.43 -28.86
CA LEU A 351 11.11 -18.34 -30.17
C LEU A 351 9.77 -17.60 -30.08
N GLU A 352 8.94 -17.92 -29.07
CA GLU A 352 7.69 -17.18 -28.82
C GLU A 352 7.97 -15.70 -28.50
N ALA A 353 9.03 -15.41 -27.74
CA ALA A 353 9.46 -14.04 -27.43
C ALA A 353 9.89 -13.28 -28.70
N TYR A 354 10.60 -13.95 -29.61
CA TYR A 354 10.97 -13.41 -30.92
C TYR A 354 9.75 -13.17 -31.82
N ASP A 355 8.77 -14.09 -31.80
CA ASP A 355 7.52 -13.94 -32.54
C ASP A 355 6.69 -12.76 -32.03
N VAL A 356 6.70 -12.47 -30.73
CA VAL A 356 6.07 -11.25 -30.17
C VAL A 356 6.70 -9.99 -30.77
N ILE A 357 8.03 -9.94 -30.89
CA ILE A 357 8.74 -8.80 -31.51
C ILE A 357 8.44 -8.67 -33.01
N LYS A 358 8.26 -9.79 -33.72
CA LYS A 358 7.92 -9.75 -35.14
C LYS A 358 6.49 -9.29 -35.42
N ASN A 359 5.56 -9.65 -34.54
CA ASN A 359 4.12 -9.46 -34.76
C ASN A 359 3.57 -8.20 -34.05
N MET A 360 4.38 -7.47 -33.29
CA MET A 360 3.94 -6.22 -32.68
C MET A 360 3.69 -5.13 -33.75
N PRO A 361 2.65 -4.29 -33.58
CA PRO A 361 2.25 -3.28 -34.57
C PRO A 361 3.14 -2.03 -34.57
N ILE A 362 4.11 -1.97 -33.66
CA ILE A 362 5.04 -0.85 -33.48
C ILE A 362 6.48 -1.36 -33.62
N GLU A 363 7.43 -0.50 -33.98
CA GLU A 363 8.83 -0.91 -34.09
C GLU A 363 9.40 -1.26 -32.70
N ALA A 364 10.13 -2.38 -32.60
CA ALA A 364 10.67 -2.84 -31.34
C ALA A 364 11.84 -1.95 -30.87
N ASP A 365 11.83 -1.58 -29.59
CA ASP A 365 12.82 -0.69 -28.99
C ASP A 365 14.06 -1.46 -28.46
N VAL A 366 15.08 -0.70 -28.04
CA VAL A 366 16.31 -1.24 -27.45
C VAL A 366 16.03 -2.13 -26.25
N ILE A 367 14.97 -1.84 -25.48
CA ILE A 367 14.61 -2.58 -24.27
C ILE A 367 14.07 -3.96 -24.61
N ALA A 368 13.14 -4.08 -25.57
CA ALA A 368 12.59 -5.38 -25.99
C ALA A 368 13.69 -6.31 -26.56
N TRP A 369 14.52 -5.78 -27.47
CA TRP A 369 15.64 -6.54 -28.02
C TRP A 369 16.72 -6.87 -26.97
N GLY A 370 16.98 -5.95 -26.04
CA GLY A 370 17.88 -6.17 -24.90
C GLY A 370 17.41 -7.28 -23.95
N SER A 371 16.10 -7.31 -23.63
CA SER A 371 15.49 -8.37 -22.82
C SER A 371 15.59 -9.74 -23.50
N LEU A 372 15.39 -9.80 -24.82
CA LEU A 372 15.58 -11.02 -25.60
C LEU A 372 17.04 -11.46 -25.61
N LEU A 373 17.99 -10.53 -25.83
CA LEU A 373 19.43 -10.81 -25.81
C LEU A 373 19.88 -11.38 -24.45
N SER A 374 19.44 -10.75 -23.35
CA SER A 374 19.77 -11.21 -22.00
C SER A 374 19.20 -12.62 -21.74
N SER A 375 17.98 -12.89 -22.18
CA SER A 375 17.34 -14.20 -22.00
C SER A 375 17.98 -15.29 -22.86
N SER A 376 18.32 -14.97 -24.12
CA SER A 376 19.01 -15.90 -25.03
C SER A 376 20.40 -16.26 -24.53
N PHE A 377 21.10 -15.33 -23.87
CA PHE A 377 22.34 -15.63 -23.17
C PHE A 377 22.12 -16.64 -22.03
N VAL A 378 21.15 -16.41 -21.14
CA VAL A 378 20.86 -17.30 -19.99
C VAL A 378 20.51 -18.71 -20.45
N HIS A 379 19.74 -18.84 -21.53
CA HIS A 379 19.29 -20.12 -22.08
C HIS A 379 20.21 -20.68 -23.17
N LYS A 380 21.41 -20.10 -23.36
CA LYS A 380 22.47 -20.56 -24.29
C LYS A 380 21.99 -20.73 -25.75
N ASN A 381 21.12 -19.84 -26.23
CA ASN A 381 20.63 -19.86 -27.61
C ASN A 381 21.37 -18.82 -28.47
N MET A 382 22.35 -19.30 -29.24
CA MET A 382 23.23 -18.46 -30.04
C MET A 382 22.50 -17.69 -31.15
N ASP A 383 21.58 -18.34 -31.87
CA ASP A 383 20.98 -17.79 -33.08
C ASP A 383 20.12 -16.56 -32.76
N VAL A 384 19.26 -16.67 -31.73
CA VAL A 384 18.43 -15.57 -31.28
C VAL A 384 19.28 -14.46 -30.63
N ALA A 385 20.35 -14.83 -29.91
CA ALA A 385 21.25 -13.85 -29.30
C ALA A 385 21.99 -12.99 -30.33
N LYS A 386 22.49 -13.58 -31.43
CA LYS A 386 23.16 -12.83 -32.52
C LYS A 386 22.21 -11.79 -33.13
N ILE A 387 21.00 -12.23 -33.50
CA ILE A 387 19.98 -11.35 -34.08
C ILE A 387 19.62 -10.21 -33.12
N ALA A 388 19.39 -10.52 -31.84
CA ALA A 388 19.02 -9.52 -30.85
C ALA A 388 20.16 -8.51 -30.61
N ALA A 389 21.41 -8.96 -30.53
CA ALA A 389 22.57 -8.08 -30.35
C ALA A 389 22.80 -7.16 -31.55
N GLU A 390 22.71 -7.67 -32.78
CA GLU A 390 22.83 -6.85 -33.99
C GLU A 390 21.75 -5.76 -34.05
N ARG A 391 20.51 -6.10 -33.68
CA ARG A 391 19.42 -5.12 -33.63
C ARG A 391 19.64 -4.05 -32.56
N VAL A 392 20.08 -4.42 -31.36
CA VAL A 392 20.42 -3.44 -30.31
C VAL A 392 21.53 -2.51 -30.78
N LEU A 393 22.62 -3.04 -31.34
CA LEU A 393 23.76 -2.24 -31.79
C LEU A 393 23.46 -1.37 -33.02
N LEU A 394 22.47 -1.74 -33.83
CA LEU A 394 21.99 -0.90 -34.92
C LEU A 394 21.24 0.34 -34.40
N MET A 395 20.44 0.18 -33.34
CA MET A 395 19.65 1.26 -32.74
C MET A 395 20.48 2.12 -31.78
N ASP A 396 21.34 1.49 -30.98
CA ASP A 396 22.21 2.12 -29.99
C ASP A 396 23.65 1.60 -30.17
N PRO A 397 24.44 2.22 -31.06
CA PRO A 397 25.81 1.81 -31.37
C PRO A 397 26.78 1.90 -30.19
N ASP A 398 26.43 2.65 -29.15
CA ASP A 398 27.26 2.85 -27.95
C ASP A 398 26.81 1.95 -26.78
N ASN A 399 25.93 0.97 -27.03
CA ASN A 399 25.39 0.10 -25.99
C ASN A 399 26.43 -0.88 -25.43
N SER A 400 27.04 -0.53 -24.30
CA SER A 400 28.09 -1.33 -23.66
C SER A 400 27.62 -2.72 -23.21
N GLY A 401 26.34 -2.85 -22.87
CA GLY A 401 25.69 -4.09 -22.44
C GLY A 401 25.55 -5.09 -23.59
N ALA A 402 25.13 -4.64 -24.77
CA ALA A 402 24.95 -5.49 -25.95
C ALA A 402 26.29 -6.07 -26.45
N TYR A 403 27.35 -5.25 -26.51
CA TYR A 403 28.71 -5.71 -26.80
C TYR A 403 29.18 -6.79 -25.82
N SER A 404 28.96 -6.55 -24.52
CA SER A 404 29.36 -7.48 -23.47
C SER A 404 28.57 -8.79 -23.54
N ALA A 405 27.25 -8.72 -23.73
CA ALA A 405 26.38 -9.89 -23.86
C ALA A 405 26.75 -10.72 -25.10
N LEU A 406 27.00 -10.09 -26.25
CA LEU A 406 27.40 -10.78 -27.47
C LEU A 406 28.77 -11.47 -27.33
N ALA A 407 29.77 -10.78 -26.78
CA ALA A 407 31.07 -11.39 -26.51
C ALA A 407 30.97 -12.58 -25.54
N ASN A 408 30.10 -12.46 -24.54
CA ASN A 408 29.84 -13.52 -23.57
C ASN A 408 29.15 -14.74 -24.23
N VAL A 409 28.19 -14.54 -25.14
CA VAL A 409 27.54 -15.63 -25.91
C VAL A 409 28.57 -16.42 -26.72
N TYR A 410 29.48 -15.75 -27.43
CA TYR A 410 30.58 -16.42 -28.15
C TYR A 410 31.49 -17.21 -27.22
N SER A 411 31.80 -16.65 -26.04
CA SER A 411 32.66 -17.29 -25.04
C SER A 411 32.03 -18.58 -24.47
N VAL A 412 30.72 -18.58 -24.22
CA VAL A 412 29.98 -19.76 -23.72
C VAL A 412 29.98 -20.92 -24.73
N HIS A 413 30.08 -20.63 -26.03
CA HIS A 413 30.14 -21.64 -27.10
C HIS A 413 31.57 -21.99 -27.54
N GLY A 414 32.60 -21.49 -26.83
CA GLY A 414 34.00 -21.77 -27.15
C GLY A 414 34.54 -21.02 -28.38
N GLU A 415 33.80 -20.06 -28.93
CA GLU A 415 34.21 -19.21 -30.05
C GLU A 415 35.05 -18.01 -29.55
N TRP A 416 36.20 -18.30 -28.95
CA TRP A 416 37.05 -17.31 -28.28
C TRP A 416 37.57 -16.20 -29.20
N GLU A 417 37.84 -16.53 -30.47
CA GLU A 417 38.31 -15.56 -31.46
C GLU A 417 37.25 -14.50 -31.78
N GLU A 418 35.99 -14.90 -31.93
CA GLU A 418 34.87 -14.00 -32.17
C GLU A 418 34.59 -13.13 -30.93
N SER A 419 34.64 -13.71 -29.73
CA SER A 419 34.58 -12.93 -28.47
C SER A 419 35.67 -11.85 -28.40
N ALA A 420 36.91 -12.20 -28.77
CA ALA A 420 38.02 -11.25 -28.82
C ALA A 420 37.82 -10.15 -29.88
N LYS A 421 37.26 -10.48 -31.05
CA LYS A 421 36.91 -9.50 -32.10
C LYS A 421 35.87 -8.50 -31.60
N ILE A 422 34.80 -8.95 -30.94
CA ILE A 422 33.77 -8.06 -30.36
C ILE A 422 34.37 -7.13 -29.29
N ARG A 423 35.23 -7.65 -28.39
CA ARG A 423 35.89 -6.83 -27.36
C ARG A 423 36.86 -5.81 -27.96
N ARG A 424 37.61 -6.15 -29.01
CA ARG A 424 38.46 -5.20 -29.76
C ARG A 424 37.62 -4.13 -30.45
N TRP A 425 36.49 -4.51 -31.04
CA TRP A 425 35.60 -3.58 -31.72
C TRP A 425 34.98 -2.56 -30.75
N MET A 426 34.55 -3.00 -29.56
CA MET A 426 34.11 -2.13 -28.47
C MET A 426 35.20 -1.12 -28.07
N LYS A 427 36.46 -1.56 -27.94
CA LYS A 427 37.61 -0.68 -27.64
C LYS A 427 37.91 0.31 -28.76
N PHE A 428 37.82 -0.12 -30.02
CA PHE A 428 38.02 0.74 -31.19
C PHE A 428 36.95 1.84 -31.28
N LYS A 429 35.69 1.50 -30.98
CA LYS A 429 34.57 2.44 -30.93
C LYS A 429 34.57 3.35 -29.70
N LYS A 430 35.53 3.17 -28.77
CA LYS A 430 35.63 3.93 -27.50
C LYS A 430 34.38 3.83 -26.63
N VAL A 431 33.61 2.75 -26.77
CA VAL A 431 32.44 2.50 -25.93
C VAL A 431 32.91 2.24 -24.51
N LYS A 432 32.50 3.09 -23.57
CA LYS A 432 32.83 2.93 -22.15
C LYS A 432 31.92 1.87 -21.55
N LYS A 433 32.51 0.88 -20.87
CA LYS A 433 31.74 -0.09 -20.09
C LYS A 433 31.17 0.63 -18.87
N ASP A 434 29.85 0.53 -18.68
CA ASP A 434 29.23 0.98 -17.44
C ASP A 434 29.68 0.05 -16.30
N GLN A 435 30.49 0.56 -15.38
CA GLN A 435 30.97 -0.24 -14.27
C GLN A 435 29.82 -0.48 -13.29
N GLY A 436 29.68 -1.73 -12.82
CA GLY A 436 28.73 -2.06 -11.77
C GLY A 436 29.18 -1.44 -10.45
N LEU A 437 28.57 -0.32 -10.06
CA LEU A 437 28.92 0.39 -8.83
C LEU A 437 27.96 -0.03 -7.71
N SER A 438 28.55 -0.34 -6.56
CA SER A 438 27.82 -0.50 -5.30
C SER A 438 28.27 0.55 -4.32
N TRP A 439 27.38 1.07 -3.49
CA TRP A 439 27.77 2.03 -2.46
C TRP A 439 27.05 1.81 -1.14
N VAL A 440 27.70 2.25 -0.06
CA VAL A 440 27.17 2.22 1.30
C VAL A 440 27.33 3.60 1.92
N SER A 441 26.33 4.01 2.70
CA SER A 441 26.39 5.24 3.48
C SER A 441 26.62 4.91 4.95
N ILE A 442 27.74 5.37 5.50
CA ILE A 442 28.11 5.15 6.91
C ILE A 442 28.56 6.51 7.47
N ARG A 443 27.95 6.92 8.60
CA ARG A 443 28.25 8.21 9.27
C ARG A 443 28.21 9.42 8.32
N ASP A 444 27.18 9.50 7.49
CA ASP A 444 26.95 10.55 6.49
C ASP A 444 28.02 10.67 5.36
N GLN A 445 28.88 9.67 5.20
CA GLN A 445 29.78 9.54 4.05
C GLN A 445 29.32 8.42 3.13
N VAL A 446 29.40 8.64 1.81
CA VAL A 446 29.07 7.65 0.78
C VAL A 446 30.35 7.03 0.27
N HIS A 447 30.49 5.72 0.42
CA HIS A 447 31.62 4.94 -0.08
C HIS A 447 31.17 4.13 -1.29
N VAL A 448 31.83 4.34 -2.43
CA VAL A 448 31.49 3.70 -3.71
C VAL A 448 32.54 2.65 -4.04
N PHE A 449 32.09 1.50 -4.52
CA PHE A 449 32.90 0.33 -4.84
C PHE A 449 32.64 -0.11 -6.28
N GLY A 450 33.73 -0.27 -7.05
CA GLY A 450 33.72 -0.96 -8.34
C GLY A 450 34.05 -2.45 -8.20
N ALA A 451 33.78 -3.24 -9.25
CA ALA A 451 34.38 -4.59 -9.33
C ALA A 451 35.89 -4.42 -9.53
N GLU A 452 36.69 -5.18 -8.77
CA GLU A 452 38.17 -5.06 -8.72
C GLU A 452 38.66 -3.67 -8.29
N ASP A 453 37.96 -3.01 -7.35
CA ASP A 453 38.31 -1.66 -6.90
C ASP A 453 39.69 -1.59 -6.24
N GLY A 454 40.67 -1.07 -6.99
CA GLY A 454 42.03 -0.81 -6.53
C GLY A 454 42.24 0.55 -5.87
N VAL A 455 41.21 1.41 -5.82
CA VAL A 455 41.34 2.84 -5.52
C VAL A 455 40.87 3.19 -4.10
N HIS A 456 40.09 2.31 -3.46
CA HIS A 456 39.60 2.55 -2.10
C HIS A 456 40.75 2.61 -1.07
N PRO A 457 40.84 3.64 -0.21
CA PRO A 457 41.96 3.81 0.74
C PRO A 457 42.20 2.65 1.71
N GLU A 458 41.15 1.86 1.99
CA GLU A 458 41.19 0.70 2.89
C GLU A 458 41.09 -0.65 2.16
N ARG A 459 41.50 -0.71 0.89
CA ARG A 459 41.35 -1.88 0.01
C ARG A 459 41.80 -3.18 0.66
N ASP A 460 43.02 -3.21 1.19
CA ASP A 460 43.64 -4.45 1.66
C ASP A 460 42.85 -5.07 2.84
N GLY A 461 42.33 -4.23 3.75
CA GLY A 461 41.46 -4.70 4.84
C GLY A 461 40.09 -5.19 4.37
N ILE A 462 39.52 -4.58 3.32
CA ILE A 462 38.26 -5.03 2.71
C ILE A 462 38.45 -6.40 2.06
N TYR A 463 39.56 -6.60 1.36
CA TYR A 463 39.87 -7.85 0.67
C TYR A 463 40.15 -8.98 1.67
N GLU A 464 40.85 -8.69 2.77
CA GLU A 464 41.07 -9.63 3.86
C GLU A 464 39.74 -10.07 4.51
N MET A 465 38.87 -9.11 4.87
CA MET A 465 37.53 -9.39 5.40
C MET A 465 36.69 -10.22 4.42
N MET A 466 36.75 -9.91 3.12
CA MET A 466 36.05 -10.69 2.11
C MET A 466 36.61 -12.12 2.01
N GLY A 467 37.93 -12.30 2.12
CA GLY A 467 38.56 -13.60 2.18
C GLY A 467 38.11 -14.43 3.40
N GLU A 468 37.95 -13.81 4.57
CA GLU A 468 37.41 -14.47 5.76
C GLU A 468 35.95 -14.91 5.56
N ILE A 469 35.11 -14.00 5.03
CA ILE A 469 33.70 -14.29 4.71
C ILE A 469 33.62 -15.44 3.70
N TRP A 470 34.43 -15.39 2.64
CA TRP A 470 34.45 -16.38 1.56
C TRP A 470 34.83 -17.78 2.06
N LYS A 471 35.87 -17.87 2.92
CA LYS A 471 36.22 -19.11 3.62
C LYS A 471 35.10 -19.60 4.53
N GLY A 472 34.42 -18.70 5.23
CA GLY A 472 33.30 -19.01 6.11
C GLY A 472 32.09 -19.60 5.36
N ILE A 473 31.66 -18.99 4.26
CA ILE A 473 30.52 -19.48 3.47
C ILE A 473 30.83 -20.82 2.78
N LYS A 474 32.08 -21.04 2.34
CA LYS A 474 32.49 -22.34 1.78
C LYS A 474 32.41 -23.46 2.82
N LYS A 475 32.81 -23.20 4.07
CA LYS A 475 32.64 -24.16 5.18
C LYS A 475 31.18 -24.53 5.47
N LEU A 476 30.24 -23.65 5.10
CA LEU A 476 28.79 -23.88 5.22
C LEU A 476 28.18 -24.57 3.99
N GLY A 477 29.00 -25.01 3.03
CA GLY A 477 28.55 -25.75 1.85
C GLY A 477 28.29 -24.89 0.59
N PHE A 478 28.68 -23.61 0.59
CA PHE A 478 28.62 -22.78 -0.61
C PHE A 478 29.65 -23.22 -1.66
N VAL A 479 29.19 -23.54 -2.87
CA VAL A 479 30.04 -23.84 -4.03
C VAL A 479 29.97 -22.65 -5.01
N PRO A 480 31.09 -21.95 -5.28
CA PRO A 480 31.13 -20.87 -6.26
C PRO A 480 30.77 -21.38 -7.67
N LYS A 481 29.84 -20.71 -8.35
CA LYS A 481 29.51 -20.99 -9.75
C LYS A 481 30.53 -20.33 -10.68
N THR A 482 31.70 -20.94 -10.83
CA THR A 482 32.81 -20.45 -11.67
C THR A 482 32.46 -20.40 -13.15
N GLU A 483 31.47 -21.19 -13.60
CA GLU A 483 30.89 -21.18 -14.96
C GLU A 483 30.38 -19.80 -15.42
N VAL A 484 30.13 -18.87 -14.49
CA VAL A 484 29.67 -17.50 -14.78
C VAL A 484 30.84 -16.58 -15.16
N VAL A 485 32.09 -16.96 -14.88
CA VAL A 485 33.30 -16.22 -15.26
C VAL A 485 33.77 -16.72 -16.63
N LEU A 486 33.39 -15.99 -17.67
CA LEU A 486 33.59 -16.36 -19.07
C LEU A 486 34.98 -16.00 -19.61
N HIS A 487 36.00 -16.08 -18.76
CA HIS A 487 37.39 -15.90 -19.13
C HIS A 487 38.10 -17.25 -19.12
N ASP A 488 38.97 -17.49 -20.11
CA ASP A 488 39.83 -18.66 -20.17
C ASP A 488 40.96 -18.52 -19.15
N LEU A 489 40.63 -18.88 -17.91
CA LEU A 489 41.47 -18.75 -16.72
C LEU A 489 41.34 -20.02 -15.87
N ASP A 490 42.34 -20.28 -15.05
CA ASP A 490 42.27 -21.36 -14.06
C ASP A 490 41.10 -21.14 -13.09
N GLU A 491 40.50 -22.24 -12.61
CA GLU A 491 39.33 -22.20 -11.72
C GLU A 491 39.58 -21.40 -10.44
N GLU A 492 40.82 -21.39 -9.94
CA GLU A 492 41.25 -20.60 -8.79
C GLU A 492 41.13 -19.08 -9.05
N VAL A 493 41.52 -18.64 -10.26
CA VAL A 493 41.46 -17.23 -10.67
C VAL A 493 40.01 -16.80 -10.95
N LYS A 494 39.19 -17.70 -11.52
CA LYS A 494 37.75 -17.45 -11.68
C LYS A 494 37.06 -17.25 -10.33
N GLU A 495 37.44 -18.02 -9.33
CA GLU A 495 36.91 -17.88 -7.99
C GLU A 495 37.33 -16.54 -7.35
N GLU A 496 38.57 -16.11 -7.54
CA GLU A 496 39.07 -14.82 -7.06
C GLU A 496 38.30 -13.63 -7.68
N ILE A 497 38.00 -13.68 -8.98
CA ILE A 497 37.18 -12.67 -9.67
C ILE A 497 35.77 -12.62 -9.08
N LEU A 498 35.17 -13.77 -8.76
CA LEU A 498 33.86 -13.81 -8.10
C LEU A 498 33.90 -13.19 -6.70
N MET A 499 35.01 -13.31 -5.98
CA MET A 499 35.18 -12.76 -4.64
C MET A 499 35.21 -11.23 -4.65
N HIS A 500 35.83 -10.61 -5.67
CA HIS A 500 36.02 -9.15 -5.77
C HIS A 500 34.90 -8.40 -6.50
N HIS A 501 33.67 -8.89 -6.41
CA HIS A 501 32.49 -8.22 -6.98
C HIS A 501 32.09 -6.99 -6.14
N SER A 502 31.63 -5.89 -6.76
CA SER A 502 31.41 -4.59 -6.08
C SER A 502 30.46 -4.66 -4.88
N GLU A 503 29.39 -5.45 -4.96
CA GLU A 503 28.46 -5.64 -3.83
C GLU A 503 29.14 -6.32 -2.63
N LYS A 504 30.02 -7.30 -2.90
CA LYS A 504 30.71 -8.07 -1.87
C LYS A 504 31.76 -7.21 -1.17
N LEU A 505 32.47 -6.38 -1.92
CA LEU A 505 33.39 -5.38 -1.38
C LEU A 505 32.66 -4.36 -0.50
N ALA A 506 31.48 -3.89 -0.94
CA ALA A 506 30.64 -3.00 -0.13
C ALA A 506 30.15 -3.66 1.17
N ILE A 507 29.76 -4.95 1.12
CA ILE A 507 29.39 -5.74 2.32
C ILE A 507 30.57 -5.84 3.28
N ALA A 508 31.75 -6.23 2.78
CA ALA A 508 32.95 -6.40 3.59
C ALA A 508 33.33 -5.09 4.29
N PHE A 509 33.34 -3.97 3.56
CA PHE A 509 33.58 -2.65 4.16
C PHE A 509 32.51 -2.27 5.20
N ALA A 510 31.24 -2.52 4.90
CA ALA A 510 30.15 -2.20 5.82
C ALA A 510 30.24 -3.01 7.12
N LEU A 511 30.61 -4.29 7.06
CA LEU A 511 30.83 -5.14 8.22
C LEU A 511 32.04 -4.69 9.06
N MET A 512 33.09 -4.16 8.44
CA MET A 512 34.24 -3.61 9.15
C MET A 512 33.90 -2.33 9.94
N LYS A 513 32.99 -1.51 9.42
CA LYS A 513 32.72 -0.16 9.95
C LYS A 513 31.48 -0.05 10.83
N THR A 514 30.62 -1.06 10.84
CA THR A 514 29.37 -1.04 11.62
C THR A 514 29.45 -1.94 12.86
N PRO A 515 28.77 -1.56 13.97
CA PRO A 515 28.67 -2.41 15.15
C PRO A 515 27.97 -3.74 14.84
N LYS A 516 28.34 -4.80 15.58
CA LYS A 516 27.65 -6.11 15.50
C LYS A 516 26.13 -5.93 15.69
N ASN A 517 25.35 -6.63 14.86
CA ASN A 517 23.88 -6.58 14.80
C ASN A 517 23.27 -5.30 14.19
N SER A 518 24.04 -4.50 13.44
CA SER A 518 23.49 -3.37 12.68
C SER A 518 22.91 -3.83 11.33
N SER A 519 21.76 -3.30 10.94
CA SER A 519 21.22 -3.50 9.59
C SER A 519 22.08 -2.78 8.56
N LEU A 520 22.45 -3.48 7.47
CA LEU A 520 23.24 -2.94 6.38
C LEU A 520 22.36 -2.65 5.16
N THR A 521 22.46 -1.44 4.63
CA THR A 521 21.80 -1.04 3.39
C THR A 521 22.85 -0.83 2.31
N ILE A 522 22.80 -1.65 1.26
CA ILE A 522 23.75 -1.57 0.15
C ILE A 522 22.97 -1.23 -1.11
N MET A 523 23.50 -0.28 -1.85
CA MET A 523 22.86 0.23 -3.05
C MET A 523 23.67 -0.19 -4.27
N LYS A 524 23.00 -0.64 -5.33
CA LYS A 524 23.65 -1.04 -6.59
C LYS A 524 22.87 -0.47 -7.76
N ASN A 525 23.52 0.29 -8.64
CA ASN A 525 22.99 0.77 -9.93
C ASN A 525 21.45 0.97 -9.97
N LEU A 526 20.94 1.90 -9.16
CA LEU A 526 19.51 2.29 -9.05
C LEU A 526 18.54 1.25 -8.45
N ARG A 527 19.04 0.17 -7.83
CA ARG A 527 18.26 -0.78 -7.01
C ARG A 527 18.88 -0.90 -5.62
N GLY A 528 18.11 -0.62 -4.57
CA GLY A 528 18.51 -0.84 -3.19
C GLY A 528 18.31 -2.31 -2.80
N VAL A 529 19.33 -2.95 -2.23
CA VAL A 529 19.19 -4.26 -1.57
C VAL A 529 19.43 -4.04 -0.08
N GLU A 530 18.38 -4.16 0.73
CA GLU A 530 18.54 -4.20 2.19
C GLU A 530 18.97 -5.62 2.56
N VAL A 531 20.18 -5.76 3.12
CA VAL A 531 20.71 -7.06 3.58
C VAL A 531 20.75 -7.03 5.09
N GLN A 532 19.78 -7.70 5.71
CA GLN A 532 19.77 -7.89 7.16
C GLN A 532 20.59 -9.14 7.53
N PHE A 533 21.80 -8.92 8.04
CA PHE A 533 22.63 -9.99 8.59
C PHE A 533 22.08 -10.40 9.96
N HIS A 534 21.40 -11.55 9.97
CA HIS A 534 21.12 -12.26 11.21
C HIS A 534 22.35 -13.12 11.55
N PRO A 535 22.73 -13.23 12.83
CA PRO A 535 23.82 -14.13 13.19
C PRO A 535 23.51 -15.53 12.67
N ILE A 536 24.46 -16.14 11.96
CA ILE A 536 24.46 -17.58 11.70
C ILE A 536 24.52 -18.20 13.09
N LYS A 537 23.35 -18.60 13.61
CA LYS A 537 23.27 -19.58 14.68
C LYS A 537 24.17 -20.71 14.20
N SER A 538 25.21 -21.02 14.96
CA SER A 538 25.97 -22.25 14.80
C SER A 538 24.97 -23.34 14.40
N GLN A 539 25.10 -23.87 13.19
CA GLN A 539 24.53 -25.16 12.87
C GLN A 539 25.17 -26.12 13.86
N LYS A 540 24.55 -26.26 15.04
CA LYS A 540 24.37 -27.58 15.59
C LYS A 540 23.75 -28.33 14.42
N ILE A 541 24.50 -29.28 13.89
CA ILE A 541 23.94 -30.43 13.19
C ILE A 541 22.70 -30.78 14.01
N SER A 542 21.53 -30.42 13.51
CA SER A 542 20.30 -30.88 14.12
C SER A 542 20.34 -32.37 13.86
N SER A 543 20.72 -33.12 14.89
CA SER A 543 20.19 -34.46 15.10
C SER A 543 18.74 -34.39 14.65
N THR A 544 18.42 -35.06 13.53
CA THR A 544 17.07 -35.38 13.05
C THR A 544 16.00 -34.78 13.95
N GLY A 545 15.63 -33.52 13.68
CA GLY A 545 14.62 -32.84 14.48
C GLY A 545 13.32 -33.61 14.27
N LEU A 546 12.95 -34.44 15.25
CA LEU A 546 11.63 -35.04 15.30
C LEU A 546 10.64 -33.90 15.15
N LYS A 547 9.97 -33.84 13.99
CA LYS A 547 8.87 -32.93 13.75
C LYS A 547 7.86 -33.13 14.87
N ARG A 548 7.54 -32.06 15.59
CA ARG A 548 6.68 -32.15 16.76
C ARG A 548 5.23 -32.24 16.28
N MET A 549 4.68 -33.45 16.37
CA MET A 549 3.27 -33.71 16.10
C MET A 549 2.46 -33.35 17.35
N VAL A 550 1.35 -32.65 17.17
CA VAL A 550 0.36 -32.37 18.21
C VAL A 550 -1.03 -32.66 17.68
N LYS A 551 -1.98 -33.00 18.55
CA LYS A 551 -3.34 -33.21 18.10
C LYS A 551 -4.09 -31.88 17.92
N ALA A 552 -4.92 -31.83 16.88
CA ALA A 552 -5.79 -30.69 16.59
C ALA A 552 -7.08 -31.13 15.91
N ILE A 553 -8.08 -30.26 15.96
CA ILE A 553 -9.28 -30.39 15.16
C ILE A 553 -9.06 -29.70 13.81
N ARG A 554 -9.35 -30.40 12.72
CA ARG A 554 -9.22 -29.91 11.35
C ARG A 554 -10.55 -29.93 10.62
N VAL A 555 -10.80 -28.89 9.83
CA VAL A 555 -12.00 -28.74 9.00
C VAL A 555 -11.57 -28.61 7.55
N TYR A 556 -12.01 -29.56 6.73
CA TYR A 556 -11.72 -29.66 5.29
C TYR A 556 -12.87 -29.17 4.41
N GLU A 557 -14.06 -29.03 4.98
CA GLU A 557 -15.25 -28.55 4.29
C GLU A 557 -16.21 -27.92 5.32
N LEU A 558 -17.07 -27.02 4.84
CA LEU A 558 -18.08 -26.39 5.69
C LEU A 558 -19.29 -27.33 5.79
N GLY A 559 -19.86 -27.48 6.99
CA GLY A 559 -20.95 -28.45 7.19
C GLY A 559 -21.53 -28.40 8.59
N GLY A 560 -22.03 -29.54 9.09
CA GLY A 560 -22.45 -29.80 10.47
C GLY A 560 -21.27 -30.19 11.37
N PRO A 561 -21.49 -30.55 12.65
CA PRO A 561 -20.40 -30.89 13.57
C PRO A 561 -19.52 -32.07 13.10
N GLU A 562 -20.03 -32.92 12.22
CA GLU A 562 -19.34 -34.07 11.62
C GLU A 562 -18.08 -33.70 10.81
N VAL A 563 -17.93 -32.45 10.37
CA VAL A 563 -16.75 -32.00 9.61
C VAL A 563 -15.51 -31.75 10.50
N LEU A 564 -15.67 -31.79 11.82
CA LEU A 564 -14.60 -31.59 12.79
C LEU A 564 -13.80 -32.90 12.97
N LYS A 565 -12.62 -32.97 12.36
CA LYS A 565 -11.77 -34.18 12.38
C LYS A 565 -10.63 -34.04 13.38
N TRP A 566 -10.41 -35.07 14.20
CA TRP A 566 -9.33 -35.13 15.19
C TRP A 566 -8.08 -35.78 14.61
N GLU A 567 -7.02 -34.99 14.39
CA GLU A 567 -5.88 -35.38 13.57
C GLU A 567 -4.55 -34.88 14.16
N ASP A 568 -3.44 -35.48 13.76
CA ASP A 568 -2.09 -35.02 14.09
C ASP A 568 -1.65 -33.92 13.13
N ILE A 569 -1.15 -32.81 13.67
CA ILE A 569 -0.59 -31.70 12.90
C ILE A 569 0.86 -31.42 13.29
N GLU A 570 1.65 -30.98 12.31
CA GLU A 570 3.01 -30.54 12.55
C GLU A 570 3.02 -29.09 13.06
N ILE A 571 3.70 -28.85 14.19
CA ILE A 571 3.99 -27.50 14.67
C ILE A 571 5.50 -27.24 14.68
N GLY A 572 5.87 -26.07 14.17
CA GLY A 572 7.26 -25.60 14.16
C GLY A 572 7.68 -24.97 15.50
N ASP A 573 8.91 -24.46 15.53
CA ASP A 573 9.36 -23.58 16.60
C ASP A 573 8.90 -22.12 16.35
N PRO A 574 8.64 -21.34 17.42
CA PRO A 574 8.20 -19.95 17.29
C PRO A 574 9.25 -19.08 16.60
N LYS A 575 8.82 -18.28 15.62
CA LYS A 575 9.65 -17.29 14.90
C LYS A 575 9.70 -15.96 15.66
N GLU A 576 10.37 -14.97 15.09
CA GLU A 576 10.43 -13.64 15.67
C GLU A 576 9.03 -13.06 15.94
N GLY A 577 8.80 -12.56 17.16
CA GLY A 577 7.50 -12.03 17.59
C GLY A 577 6.44 -13.09 17.92
N GLU A 578 6.77 -14.38 17.85
CA GLU A 578 5.86 -15.49 18.13
C GLU A 578 6.19 -16.18 19.46
N ILE A 579 5.17 -16.80 20.06
CA ILE A 579 5.27 -17.71 21.19
C ILE A 579 4.60 -19.03 20.85
N ARG A 580 5.06 -20.12 21.46
CA ARG A 580 4.35 -21.40 21.44
C ARG A 580 3.58 -21.55 22.74
N VAL A 581 2.28 -21.81 22.63
CA VAL A 581 1.38 -21.96 23.77
C VAL A 581 0.82 -23.37 23.78
N LYS A 582 1.00 -24.10 24.88
CA LYS A 582 0.29 -25.34 25.20
C LYS A 582 -1.04 -24.98 25.83
N ASN A 583 -2.13 -25.20 25.12
CA ASN A 583 -3.46 -24.87 25.59
C ASN A 583 -3.79 -25.75 26.81
N MET A 584 -4.40 -25.15 27.82
CA MET A 584 -4.89 -25.82 29.04
C MET A 584 -6.42 -25.87 29.04
N ALA A 585 -7.06 -24.82 28.54
CA ALA A 585 -8.50 -24.71 28.41
C ALA A 585 -8.85 -23.88 27.18
N ILE A 586 -9.85 -24.31 26.41
CA ILE A 586 -10.26 -23.68 25.14
C ILE A 586 -11.73 -23.31 25.23
N GLY A 587 -12.05 -22.03 25.03
CA GLY A 587 -13.44 -21.56 25.06
C GLY A 587 -14.17 -21.90 23.77
N VAL A 588 -15.32 -22.58 23.88
CA VAL A 588 -16.23 -22.79 22.74
C VAL A 588 -17.21 -21.63 22.66
N ASN A 589 -17.42 -21.12 21.45
CA ASN A 589 -18.29 -19.97 21.18
C ASN A 589 -19.10 -20.16 19.90
N PHE A 590 -20.25 -19.48 19.78
CA PHE A 590 -21.06 -19.51 18.55
C PHE A 590 -20.31 -19.02 17.31
N ILE A 591 -19.28 -18.18 17.49
CA ILE A 591 -18.42 -17.73 16.41
C ILE A 591 -17.62 -18.87 15.77
N ASP A 592 -17.29 -19.91 16.54
CA ASP A 592 -16.63 -21.12 16.02
C ASP A 592 -17.59 -21.90 15.12
N ILE A 593 -18.87 -21.96 15.50
CA ILE A 593 -19.94 -22.54 14.70
C ILE A 593 -20.15 -21.72 13.42
N TYR A 594 -20.16 -20.39 13.50
CA TYR A 594 -20.36 -19.53 12.33
C TYR A 594 -19.26 -19.68 11.28
N TYR A 595 -18.00 -19.90 11.70
CA TYR A 595 -16.94 -20.27 10.76
C TYR A 595 -17.15 -21.66 10.17
N ARG A 596 -17.48 -22.66 11.00
CA ARG A 596 -17.71 -24.04 10.56
C ARG A 596 -18.87 -24.18 9.56
N THR A 597 -19.95 -23.42 9.75
CA THR A 597 -21.14 -23.47 8.89
C THR A 597 -21.09 -22.48 7.72
N GLY A 598 -20.02 -21.69 7.58
CA GLY A 598 -19.86 -20.73 6.48
C GLY A 598 -20.64 -19.41 6.63
N VAL A 599 -21.23 -19.13 7.79
CA VAL A 599 -21.82 -17.81 8.09
C VAL A 599 -20.72 -16.74 8.09
N TYR A 600 -19.55 -17.08 8.62
CA TYR A 600 -18.34 -16.27 8.50
C TYR A 600 -17.34 -16.92 7.56
N LYS A 601 -16.70 -16.10 6.71
CA LYS A 601 -15.69 -16.56 5.75
C LYS A 601 -14.41 -17.01 6.46
N VAL A 602 -13.97 -18.23 6.19
CA VAL A 602 -12.66 -18.72 6.64
C VAL A 602 -11.56 -18.28 5.66
N PRO A 603 -10.34 -17.97 6.13
CA PRO A 603 -9.26 -17.51 5.25
C PRO A 603 -8.75 -18.59 4.29
N GLU A 604 -8.73 -19.84 4.74
CA GLU A 604 -8.13 -20.99 4.04
C GLU A 604 -8.83 -22.28 4.50
N ILE A 605 -8.83 -23.31 3.65
CA ILE A 605 -9.25 -24.67 3.96
C ILE A 605 -8.11 -25.60 3.52
N PRO A 606 -7.63 -26.54 4.36
CA PRO A 606 -8.14 -26.87 5.69
C PRO A 606 -7.69 -25.89 6.78
N TYR A 607 -8.54 -25.67 7.79
CA TYR A 607 -8.23 -24.81 8.94
C TYR A 607 -8.51 -25.49 10.28
N THR A 608 -7.95 -24.92 11.34
CA THR A 608 -8.22 -25.32 12.73
C THR A 608 -9.22 -24.33 13.35
N PRO A 609 -10.37 -24.79 13.88
CA PRO A 609 -11.35 -23.92 14.54
C PRO A 609 -10.88 -23.37 15.89
N GLY A 610 -11.69 -22.50 16.50
CA GLY A 610 -11.46 -21.95 17.83
C GLY A 610 -10.82 -20.56 17.78
N VAL A 611 -11.24 -19.69 18.70
CA VAL A 611 -10.87 -18.27 18.72
C VAL A 611 -10.26 -17.82 20.04
N GLU A 612 -10.38 -18.61 21.10
CA GLU A 612 -9.81 -18.27 22.40
C GLU A 612 -9.30 -19.51 23.13
N ALA A 613 -8.22 -19.33 23.89
CA ALA A 613 -7.76 -20.32 24.86
C ALA A 613 -6.89 -19.66 25.94
N ALA A 614 -6.78 -20.36 27.07
CA ALA A 614 -5.78 -20.10 28.11
C ALA A 614 -4.77 -21.25 28.11
N GLY A 615 -3.49 -20.93 28.22
CA GLY A 615 -2.43 -21.92 28.12
C GLY A 615 -1.07 -21.48 28.64
N LEU A 616 -0.15 -22.43 28.70
CA LEU A 616 1.22 -22.25 29.18
C LEU A 616 2.16 -21.93 28.00
N VAL A 617 3.00 -20.92 28.14
CA VAL A 617 4.04 -20.62 27.15
C VAL A 617 5.16 -21.67 27.23
N THR A 618 5.33 -22.46 26.17
CA THR A 618 6.35 -23.55 26.07
C THR A 618 7.49 -23.23 25.11
N GLY A 619 7.45 -22.06 24.46
CA GLY A 619 8.50 -21.59 23.57
C GLY A 619 8.33 -20.10 23.29
N VAL A 620 9.44 -19.40 23.11
CA VAL A 620 9.45 -17.95 22.83
C VAL A 620 10.44 -17.71 21.70
N GLY A 621 9.98 -17.05 20.63
CA GLY A 621 10.81 -16.65 19.52
C GLY A 621 11.58 -15.35 19.80
N SER A 622 12.51 -14.99 18.92
CA SER A 622 13.29 -13.75 19.07
C SER A 622 12.39 -12.51 19.10
N GLY A 623 12.85 -11.42 19.73
CA GLY A 623 12.11 -10.14 19.76
C GLY A 623 10.93 -10.08 20.73
N VAL A 624 10.53 -11.18 21.36
CA VAL A 624 9.51 -11.20 22.43
C VAL A 624 10.18 -10.94 23.78
N ASN A 625 9.94 -9.76 24.37
CA ASN A 625 10.56 -9.35 25.63
C ASN A 625 9.58 -9.34 26.82
N ASN A 626 8.27 -9.40 26.56
CA ASN A 626 7.21 -9.22 27.54
C ASN A 626 6.57 -10.53 28.04
N LEU A 627 6.97 -11.68 27.49
CA LEU A 627 6.49 -13.01 27.84
C LEU A 627 7.67 -13.98 27.90
N LYS A 628 7.65 -14.94 28.82
CA LYS A 628 8.68 -15.97 29.00
C LYS A 628 8.08 -17.37 29.05
N ILE A 629 8.93 -18.37 28.82
CA ILE A 629 8.55 -19.78 29.01
C ILE A 629 8.11 -19.98 30.47
N GLY A 630 6.98 -20.64 30.66
CA GLY A 630 6.34 -20.85 31.96
C GLY A 630 5.25 -19.84 32.32
N ASP A 631 5.08 -18.75 31.56
CA ASP A 631 3.97 -17.83 31.76
C ASP A 631 2.64 -18.49 31.36
N VAL A 632 1.58 -18.22 32.12
CA VAL A 632 0.20 -18.59 31.76
C VAL A 632 -0.46 -17.41 31.09
N VAL A 633 -0.95 -17.62 29.86
CA VAL A 633 -1.49 -16.56 29.02
C VAL A 633 -2.89 -16.89 28.53
N TYR A 634 -3.70 -15.86 28.37
CA TYR A 634 -4.90 -15.86 27.55
C TYR A 634 -4.54 -15.34 26.16
N HIS A 635 -5.04 -15.98 25.11
CA HIS A 635 -4.91 -15.44 23.76
C HIS A 635 -6.21 -15.57 22.98
N ASN A 636 -6.43 -14.59 22.09
CA ASN A 636 -7.55 -14.55 21.16
C ASN A 636 -7.01 -14.69 19.73
N SER A 637 -6.65 -15.91 19.37
CA SER A 637 -6.11 -16.27 18.05
C SER A 637 -6.97 -17.34 17.40
N MET A 638 -7.12 -17.29 16.08
CA MET A 638 -7.78 -18.37 15.35
C MET A 638 -6.91 -19.63 15.42
N GLY A 639 -7.53 -20.81 15.56
CA GLY A 639 -6.82 -22.09 15.57
C GLY A 639 -6.72 -22.77 16.94
N THR A 640 -7.46 -22.30 17.94
CA THR A 640 -7.25 -22.76 19.32
C THR A 640 -7.65 -24.21 19.60
N TYR A 641 -8.36 -24.89 18.69
CA TYR A 641 -8.76 -26.29 18.85
C TYR A 641 -7.57 -27.24 18.59
N THR A 642 -6.54 -27.12 19.41
CA THR A 642 -5.30 -27.89 19.34
C THR A 642 -4.63 -27.94 20.72
N GLU A 643 -3.82 -28.96 20.96
CA GLU A 643 -3.07 -29.11 22.21
C GLU A 643 -1.97 -28.04 22.35
N GLU A 644 -1.26 -27.71 21.28
CA GLU A 644 -0.27 -26.63 21.25
C GLU A 644 -0.34 -25.86 19.93
N GLN A 645 -0.12 -24.54 19.96
CA GLN A 645 -0.06 -23.71 18.76
C GLN A 645 0.95 -22.58 18.85
N ILE A 646 1.31 -22.05 17.68
CA ILE A 646 2.08 -20.83 17.54
C ILE A 646 1.14 -19.62 17.53
N VAL A 647 1.44 -18.65 18.39
CA VAL A 647 0.62 -17.46 18.63
C VAL A 647 1.51 -16.23 18.50
N LEU A 648 1.01 -15.17 17.87
CA LEU A 648 1.69 -13.88 17.88
C LEU A 648 1.71 -13.33 19.31
N ALA A 649 2.89 -12.98 19.83
CA ALA A 649 3.05 -12.53 21.22
C ALA A 649 2.17 -11.32 21.56
N GLU A 650 1.86 -10.47 20.58
CA GLU A 650 0.97 -9.31 20.75
C GLU A 650 -0.51 -9.68 20.98
N LYS A 651 -0.93 -10.91 20.65
CA LYS A 651 -2.29 -11.42 20.88
C LYS A 651 -2.42 -12.21 22.17
N ALA A 652 -1.33 -12.35 22.91
CA ALA A 652 -1.28 -13.06 24.17
C ALA A 652 -1.17 -12.07 25.34
N PHE A 653 -1.96 -12.32 26.38
CA PHE A 653 -2.05 -11.50 27.57
C PHE A 653 -1.71 -12.37 28.78
N LEU A 654 -0.80 -11.90 29.62
CA LEU A 654 -0.49 -12.56 30.88
C LEU A 654 -1.75 -12.66 31.74
N LEU A 655 -2.00 -13.82 32.33
CA LEU A 655 -3.11 -14.05 33.25
C LEU A 655 -2.63 -14.01 34.70
N PRO A 656 -2.76 -12.88 35.41
CA PRO A 656 -2.45 -12.82 36.83
C PRO A 656 -3.64 -13.34 37.63
N LEU A 657 -3.53 -14.57 38.15
CA LEU A 657 -4.35 -15.11 39.26
C LEU A 657 -5.78 -15.59 38.94
N ILE A 658 -6.16 -15.76 37.67
CA ILE A 658 -7.43 -16.42 37.30
C ILE A 658 -7.14 -17.82 36.80
N ASP A 659 -7.93 -18.79 37.28
CA ASP A 659 -7.87 -20.17 36.80
C ASP A 659 -8.03 -20.24 35.27
N PRO A 660 -7.17 -20.97 34.53
CA PRO A 660 -7.22 -21.04 33.06
C PRO A 660 -8.57 -21.50 32.51
N LEU A 661 -9.28 -22.38 33.20
CA LEU A 661 -10.62 -22.83 32.83
C LEU A 661 -11.60 -21.66 32.87
N VAL A 662 -11.55 -20.87 33.95
CA VAL A 662 -12.37 -19.68 34.11
C VAL A 662 -12.02 -18.65 33.04
N ALA A 663 -10.73 -18.38 32.81
CA ALA A 663 -10.28 -17.43 31.78
C ALA A 663 -10.77 -17.82 30.37
N ALA A 664 -10.55 -19.06 29.95
CA ALA A 664 -10.99 -19.56 28.63
C ALA A 664 -12.51 -19.52 28.47
N SER A 665 -13.25 -19.63 29.57
CA SER A 665 -14.71 -19.57 29.55
C SER A 665 -15.28 -18.15 29.55
N ALA A 666 -14.52 -17.16 30.04
CA ALA A 666 -15.01 -15.82 30.36
C ALA A 666 -14.64 -14.76 29.33
N MET A 667 -13.46 -14.84 28.73
CA MET A 667 -12.84 -13.66 28.11
C MET A 667 -13.56 -13.13 26.87
N VAL A 668 -13.77 -13.91 25.81
CA VAL A 668 -14.52 -13.43 24.62
C VAL A 668 -15.93 -12.98 25.01
N LYS A 669 -16.57 -13.68 25.93
CA LYS A 669 -17.96 -13.42 26.35
C LYS A 669 -18.06 -12.15 27.19
N GLY A 670 -17.14 -11.98 28.14
CA GLY A 670 -17.01 -10.80 28.99
C GLY A 670 -16.58 -9.57 28.21
N LEU A 671 -15.66 -9.71 27.25
CA LEU A 671 -15.30 -8.64 26.33
C LEU A 671 -16.52 -8.21 25.50
N THR A 672 -17.26 -9.17 24.94
CA THR A 672 -18.50 -8.87 24.19
C THR A 672 -19.48 -8.10 25.08
N ALA A 673 -19.73 -8.56 26.31
CA ALA A 673 -20.62 -7.88 27.24
C ALA A 673 -20.15 -6.47 27.59
N ARG A 674 -18.84 -6.29 27.90
CA ARG A 674 -18.23 -4.99 28.23
C ARG A 674 -18.40 -4.00 27.08
N PHE A 675 -18.04 -4.38 25.86
CA PHE A 675 -18.16 -3.49 24.70
C PHE A 675 -19.61 -3.14 24.39
N LEU A 676 -20.55 -4.09 24.55
CA LEU A 676 -21.99 -3.84 24.37
C LEU A 676 -22.51 -2.76 25.33
N VAL A 677 -22.15 -2.81 26.62
CA VAL A 677 -22.70 -1.91 27.65
C VAL A 677 -21.88 -0.65 27.95
N ARG A 678 -20.64 -0.57 27.45
CA ARG A 678 -19.73 0.57 27.70
C ARG A 678 -19.35 1.34 26.44
N THR A 679 -19.21 0.65 25.30
CA THR A 679 -18.68 1.25 24.08
C THR A 679 -19.78 1.49 23.04
N TRP A 680 -20.55 0.46 22.68
CA TRP A 680 -21.56 0.58 21.61
C TRP A 680 -22.87 1.18 22.10
N PHE A 681 -23.31 0.82 23.30
CA PHE A 681 -24.38 1.51 24.00
C PHE A 681 -23.95 1.71 25.45
N LYS A 682 -23.80 2.97 25.87
CA LYS A 682 -23.45 3.29 27.25
C LYS A 682 -24.69 3.09 28.13
N VAL A 683 -24.74 1.95 28.82
CA VAL A 683 -25.82 1.66 29.79
C VAL A 683 -25.62 2.55 31.01
N GLU A 684 -26.68 3.23 31.43
CA GLU A 684 -26.71 4.15 32.55
C GLU A 684 -27.80 3.73 33.55
N GLN A 685 -27.71 4.27 34.77
CA GLN A 685 -28.67 3.98 35.83
C GLN A 685 -30.09 4.34 35.39
N GLY A 686 -31.04 3.43 35.63
CA GLY A 686 -32.45 3.61 35.29
C GLY A 686 -32.83 3.24 33.85
N HIS A 687 -31.86 2.92 32.97
CA HIS A 687 -32.18 2.33 31.67
C HIS A 687 -32.85 0.96 31.86
N THR A 688 -33.83 0.64 31.02
CA THR A 688 -34.40 -0.70 30.89
C THR A 688 -33.81 -1.40 29.69
N VAL A 689 -33.27 -2.60 29.89
CA VAL A 689 -32.58 -3.38 28.85
C VAL A 689 -33.23 -4.74 28.69
N LEU A 690 -33.39 -5.18 27.44
CA LEU A 690 -33.83 -6.54 27.13
C LEU A 690 -32.64 -7.37 26.66
N VAL A 691 -32.39 -8.49 27.33
CA VAL A 691 -31.31 -9.43 27.01
C VAL A 691 -31.91 -10.76 26.57
N HIS A 692 -31.72 -11.11 25.31
CA HIS A 692 -32.08 -12.44 24.82
C HIS A 692 -31.05 -13.49 25.21
N ALA A 693 -31.52 -14.72 25.43
CA ALA A 693 -30.69 -15.83 25.93
C ALA A 693 -29.92 -15.47 27.21
N ALA A 694 -30.65 -14.93 28.20
CA ALA A 694 -30.07 -14.33 29.41
C ALA A 694 -29.25 -15.31 30.28
N ALA A 695 -29.49 -16.63 30.18
CA ALA A 695 -28.70 -17.66 30.86
C ALA A 695 -27.58 -18.28 29.98
N GLY A 696 -27.36 -17.73 28.77
CA GLY A 696 -26.28 -18.13 27.88
C GLY A 696 -24.94 -17.50 28.28
N GLY A 697 -23.86 -17.88 27.59
CA GLY A 697 -22.51 -17.44 27.94
C GLY A 697 -22.31 -15.92 27.96
N VAL A 698 -22.72 -15.19 26.90
CA VAL A 698 -22.66 -13.72 26.89
C VAL A 698 -23.81 -13.11 27.71
N GLY A 699 -25.02 -13.65 27.56
CA GLY A 699 -26.23 -13.13 28.21
C GLY A 699 -26.09 -13.06 29.74
N SER A 700 -25.51 -14.09 30.36
CA SER A 700 -25.30 -14.16 31.81
C SER A 700 -24.38 -13.04 32.31
N LEU A 701 -23.22 -12.84 31.66
CA LEU A 701 -22.28 -11.78 32.02
C LEU A 701 -22.87 -10.39 31.72
N LEU A 702 -23.64 -10.27 30.64
CA LEU A 702 -24.30 -9.04 30.24
C LEU A 702 -25.37 -8.60 31.25
N CYS A 703 -26.17 -9.54 31.77
CA CYS A 703 -27.16 -9.26 32.81
C CYS A 703 -26.49 -8.78 34.09
N GLN A 704 -25.40 -9.45 34.51
CA GLN A 704 -24.66 -9.06 35.71
C GLN A 704 -24.09 -7.65 35.55
N TRP A 705 -23.47 -7.35 34.41
CA TRP A 705 -22.85 -6.06 34.15
C TRP A 705 -23.88 -4.93 34.03
N ALA A 706 -24.99 -5.15 33.32
CA ALA A 706 -26.05 -4.17 33.19
C ALA A 706 -26.71 -3.86 34.55
N ASN A 707 -26.95 -4.88 35.37
CA ASN A 707 -27.45 -4.72 36.74
C ASN A 707 -26.47 -3.92 37.62
N MET A 708 -25.15 -4.21 37.53
CA MET A 708 -24.12 -3.44 38.24
C MET A 708 -24.06 -1.96 37.82
N LEU A 709 -24.46 -1.64 36.59
CA LEU A 709 -24.57 -0.26 36.09
C LEU A 709 -25.89 0.42 36.51
N GLY A 710 -26.77 -0.29 37.23
CA GLY A 710 -28.05 0.23 37.72
C GLY A 710 -29.19 0.19 36.70
N ALA A 711 -29.09 -0.64 35.66
CA ALA A 711 -30.16 -0.85 34.70
C ALA A 711 -31.21 -1.86 35.19
N ILE A 712 -32.46 -1.68 34.78
CA ILE A 712 -33.54 -2.66 34.94
C ILE A 712 -33.39 -3.71 33.83
N VAL A 713 -32.99 -4.92 34.22
CA VAL A 713 -32.68 -5.99 33.27
C VAL A 713 -33.88 -6.92 33.10
N ILE A 714 -34.37 -7.04 31.86
CA ILE A 714 -35.37 -8.02 31.42
C ILE A 714 -34.63 -9.10 30.63
N GLY A 715 -34.73 -10.36 31.05
CA GLY A 715 -34.06 -11.48 30.38
C GLY A 715 -35.04 -12.48 29.79
N THR A 716 -34.78 -12.99 28.58
CA THR A 716 -35.56 -14.12 28.02
C THR A 716 -34.81 -15.45 28.12
N VAL A 717 -35.52 -16.51 28.52
CA VAL A 717 -34.96 -17.85 28.73
C VAL A 717 -35.93 -18.96 28.32
N SER A 718 -35.38 -20.15 28.08
CA SER A 718 -36.13 -21.27 27.48
C SER A 718 -36.70 -22.27 28.49
N THR A 719 -36.21 -22.28 29.73
CA THR A 719 -36.60 -23.25 30.78
C THR A 719 -36.59 -22.57 32.16
N LYS A 720 -37.27 -23.18 33.14
CA LYS A 720 -37.38 -22.66 34.51
C LYS A 720 -36.05 -22.66 35.24
N GLU A 721 -35.17 -23.64 34.98
CA GLU A 721 -33.82 -23.70 35.54
C GLU A 721 -32.97 -22.52 35.04
N LYS A 722 -33.05 -22.21 33.74
CA LYS A 722 -32.41 -21.03 33.16
C LYS A 722 -33.00 -19.73 33.70
N ALA A 723 -34.27 -19.72 34.11
CA ALA A 723 -34.89 -18.54 34.71
C ALA A 723 -34.35 -18.23 36.11
N LEU A 724 -34.16 -19.26 36.94
CA LEU A 724 -33.50 -19.13 38.24
C LEU A 724 -32.09 -18.57 38.08
N GLN A 725 -31.32 -19.11 37.12
CA GLN A 725 -29.98 -18.61 36.82
C GLN A 725 -29.98 -17.15 36.36
N ALA A 726 -30.86 -16.77 35.42
CA ALA A 726 -30.94 -15.39 34.94
C ALA A 726 -31.26 -14.40 36.07
N LYS A 727 -32.13 -14.81 37.02
CA LYS A 727 -32.44 -14.00 38.21
C LYS A 727 -31.24 -13.85 39.14
N GLU A 728 -30.48 -14.92 39.38
CA GLU A 728 -29.22 -14.84 40.13
C GLU A 728 -28.17 -13.95 39.43
N ASP A 729 -28.18 -13.92 38.11
CA ASP A 729 -27.27 -13.15 37.28
C ASP A 729 -27.73 -11.67 37.12
N GLY A 730 -28.77 -11.23 37.86
CA GLY A 730 -29.16 -9.82 37.93
C GLY A 730 -30.36 -9.42 37.05
N CYS A 731 -31.07 -10.37 36.44
CA CYS A 731 -32.35 -10.08 35.81
C CYS A 731 -33.41 -9.74 36.87
N HIS A 732 -34.01 -8.56 36.73
CA HIS A 732 -35.12 -8.11 37.57
C HIS A 732 -36.43 -8.78 37.13
N HIS A 733 -36.58 -8.93 35.81
CA HIS A 733 -37.69 -9.64 35.19
C HIS A 733 -37.14 -10.74 34.27
N VAL A 734 -37.76 -11.92 34.33
CA VAL A 734 -37.38 -13.05 33.49
C VAL A 734 -38.63 -13.55 32.77
N ILE A 735 -38.52 -13.74 31.47
CA ILE A 735 -39.61 -14.17 30.59
C ILE A 735 -39.30 -15.58 30.08
N LEU A 736 -40.22 -16.51 30.33
CA LEU A 736 -40.15 -17.86 29.77
C LEU A 736 -40.81 -17.85 28.39
N TYR A 737 -40.02 -17.59 27.35
CA TYR A 737 -40.56 -17.35 26.00
C TYR A 737 -41.25 -18.55 25.33
N LYS A 738 -41.22 -19.74 25.97
CA LYS A 738 -42.01 -20.91 25.56
C LYS A 738 -43.42 -20.94 26.15
N GLU A 739 -43.64 -20.20 27.23
CA GLU A 739 -44.91 -20.12 27.98
C GLU A 739 -45.58 -18.76 27.76
N GLU A 740 -44.80 -17.71 27.51
CA GLU A 740 -45.25 -16.32 27.38
C GLU A 740 -44.78 -15.70 26.06
N ASP A 741 -45.60 -14.83 25.46
CA ASP A 741 -45.13 -13.93 24.41
C ASP A 741 -44.28 -12.82 25.02
N PHE A 742 -42.99 -12.78 24.65
CA PHE A 742 -42.06 -11.82 25.24
C PHE A 742 -42.37 -10.38 24.85
N VAL A 743 -42.98 -10.12 23.68
CA VAL A 743 -43.33 -8.75 23.27
C VAL A 743 -44.42 -8.20 24.17
N THR A 744 -45.50 -8.97 24.36
CA THR A 744 -46.58 -8.64 25.30
C THR A 744 -46.04 -8.42 26.71
N ARG A 745 -45.18 -9.35 27.20
CA ARG A 745 -44.67 -9.27 28.57
C ARG A 745 -43.72 -8.08 28.79
N VAL A 746 -42.87 -7.74 27.82
CA VAL A 746 -42.04 -6.53 27.88
C VAL A 746 -42.91 -5.27 27.89
N ASN A 747 -43.99 -5.24 27.09
CA ASN A 747 -44.92 -4.13 27.06
C ASN A 747 -45.61 -3.92 28.43
N GLU A 748 -46.00 -5.00 29.11
CA GLU A 748 -46.56 -4.94 30.46
C GLU A 748 -45.54 -4.45 31.49
N ILE A 749 -44.31 -5.00 31.49
CA ILE A 749 -43.24 -4.61 32.42
C ILE A 749 -42.89 -3.12 32.26
N THR A 750 -42.85 -2.64 31.02
CA THR A 750 -42.48 -1.25 30.70
C THR A 750 -43.68 -0.29 30.65
N SER A 751 -44.89 -0.75 31.00
CA SER A 751 -46.12 0.04 30.90
C SER A 751 -46.31 0.72 29.54
N GLY A 752 -45.98 0.00 28.46
CA GLY A 752 -46.10 0.49 27.08
C GLY A 752 -44.94 1.36 26.58
N GLN A 753 -43.96 1.70 27.43
CA GLN A 753 -42.88 2.59 27.03
C GLN A 753 -41.82 1.91 26.14
N GLY A 754 -41.66 0.59 26.27
CA GLY A 754 -40.59 -0.16 25.62
C GLY A 754 -39.24 0.02 26.32
N VAL A 755 -38.20 -0.62 25.76
CA VAL A 755 -36.84 -0.64 26.33
C VAL A 755 -35.89 0.28 25.57
N GLU A 756 -34.87 0.80 26.25
CA GLU A 756 -33.81 1.62 25.67
C GLU A 756 -32.98 0.86 24.63
N VAL A 757 -32.64 -0.39 24.95
CA VAL A 757 -31.78 -1.23 24.12
C VAL A 757 -32.20 -2.69 24.23
N VAL A 758 -32.19 -3.38 23.09
CA VAL A 758 -32.30 -4.84 23.02
C VAL A 758 -30.94 -5.42 22.62
N PHE A 759 -30.43 -6.32 23.45
CA PHE A 759 -29.24 -7.11 23.17
C PHE A 759 -29.65 -8.48 22.63
N ASP A 760 -29.53 -8.66 21.31
CA ASP A 760 -30.00 -9.84 20.60
C ASP A 760 -28.85 -10.72 20.09
N SER A 761 -28.64 -11.87 20.76
CA SER A 761 -27.75 -12.95 20.31
C SER A 761 -28.46 -14.08 19.54
N VAL A 762 -29.79 -14.04 19.45
CA VAL A 762 -30.62 -15.11 18.90
C VAL A 762 -30.85 -14.92 17.41
N GLY A 763 -31.19 -13.70 16.97
CA GLY A 763 -31.33 -13.39 15.55
C GLY A 763 -32.74 -13.71 15.02
N LYS A 764 -32.85 -14.61 14.04
CA LYS A 764 -34.08 -14.80 13.25
C LYS A 764 -35.39 -14.89 14.07
N ASP A 765 -35.38 -15.63 15.18
CA ASP A 765 -36.60 -15.91 15.96
C ASP A 765 -37.04 -14.71 16.81
N THR A 766 -36.12 -13.82 17.17
CA THR A 766 -36.35 -12.70 18.10
C THR A 766 -36.34 -11.34 17.41
N PHE A 767 -35.83 -11.25 16.19
CA PHE A 767 -35.46 -9.98 15.56
C PHE A 767 -36.64 -9.00 15.43
N GLN A 768 -37.77 -9.45 14.88
CA GLN A 768 -38.94 -8.58 14.68
C GLN A 768 -39.59 -8.18 16.02
N GLY A 769 -39.73 -9.13 16.95
CA GLY A 769 -40.24 -8.83 18.29
C GLY A 769 -39.32 -7.91 19.08
N SER A 770 -38.01 -8.00 18.89
CA SER A 770 -37.02 -7.08 19.47
C SER A 770 -37.24 -5.65 19.01
N LEU A 771 -37.46 -5.43 17.70
CA LEU A 771 -37.79 -4.11 17.16
C LEU A 771 -39.11 -3.57 17.75
N ALA A 772 -40.09 -4.44 17.96
CA ALA A 772 -41.37 -4.07 18.58
C ALA A 772 -41.20 -3.65 20.06
N CYS A 773 -40.28 -4.28 20.80
CA CYS A 773 -40.01 -4.00 22.22
C CYS A 773 -39.29 -2.66 22.46
N LEU A 774 -38.64 -2.08 21.45
CA LEU A 774 -37.88 -0.84 21.62
C LEU A 774 -38.78 0.37 21.84
N LYS A 775 -38.31 1.33 22.66
CA LYS A 775 -38.92 2.65 22.77
C LYS A 775 -38.58 3.53 21.55
N ALA A 776 -39.18 4.72 21.46
CA ALA A 776 -38.79 5.70 20.47
C ALA A 776 -37.29 6.06 20.60
N ARG A 777 -36.55 6.03 19.49
CA ARG A 777 -35.09 6.19 19.42
C ARG A 777 -34.30 5.12 20.17
N GLY A 778 -34.90 3.93 20.39
CA GLY A 778 -34.23 2.78 21.00
C GLY A 778 -33.18 2.12 20.09
N TYR A 779 -32.31 1.32 20.70
CA TYR A 779 -31.18 0.66 20.05
C TYR A 779 -31.38 -0.85 19.92
N MET A 780 -31.33 -1.37 18.70
CA MET A 780 -31.23 -2.80 18.40
C MET A 780 -29.75 -3.19 18.24
N MET A 781 -29.24 -3.97 19.18
CA MET A 781 -27.88 -4.51 19.18
C MET A 781 -27.91 -5.99 18.78
N SER A 782 -27.84 -6.28 17.47
CA SER A 782 -27.85 -7.66 16.96
C SER A 782 -26.42 -8.20 16.84
N TYR A 783 -25.94 -8.92 17.85
CA TYR A 783 -24.54 -9.38 17.93
C TYR A 783 -24.38 -10.91 17.79
N GLY A 784 -25.49 -11.62 17.60
CA GLY A 784 -25.50 -13.06 17.32
C GLY A 784 -26.63 -13.44 16.37
N GLN A 785 -26.67 -14.72 16.00
CA GLN A 785 -27.70 -15.31 15.15
C GLN A 785 -27.88 -16.80 15.42
N SER A 786 -27.94 -17.19 16.70
CA SER A 786 -28.01 -18.61 17.10
C SER A 786 -29.24 -19.36 16.59
N SER A 787 -30.34 -18.68 16.22
CA SER A 787 -31.50 -19.30 15.56
C SER A 787 -31.52 -19.16 14.04
N GLY A 788 -30.50 -18.50 13.47
CA GLY A 788 -30.39 -18.23 12.03
C GLY A 788 -30.31 -16.75 11.70
N THR A 789 -29.97 -16.46 10.45
CA THR A 789 -29.85 -15.10 9.92
C THR A 789 -31.24 -14.42 9.87
N PRO A 790 -31.41 -13.23 10.46
CA PRO A 790 -32.63 -12.44 10.28
C PRO A 790 -32.90 -12.10 8.81
N ASP A 791 -34.17 -11.95 8.46
CA ASP A 791 -34.56 -11.49 7.12
C ASP A 791 -34.07 -10.05 6.85
N PRO A 792 -33.86 -9.66 5.58
CA PRO A 792 -33.50 -8.29 5.23
C PRO A 792 -34.46 -7.26 5.84
N VAL A 793 -33.91 -6.24 6.49
CA VAL A 793 -34.68 -5.21 7.20
C VAL A 793 -34.97 -4.05 6.27
N PRO A 794 -36.23 -3.79 5.88
CA PRO A 794 -36.55 -2.57 5.13
C PRO A 794 -36.36 -1.35 6.04
N LEU A 795 -35.71 -0.29 5.55
CA LEU A 795 -35.47 0.91 6.35
C LEU A 795 -36.76 1.55 6.89
N SER A 796 -37.88 1.36 6.20
CA SER A 796 -39.21 1.79 6.65
C SER A 796 -39.64 1.15 7.97
N ALA A 797 -39.20 -0.08 8.29
CA ALA A 797 -39.50 -0.74 9.57
C ALA A 797 -38.87 -0.02 10.77
N LEU A 798 -37.78 0.72 10.57
CA LEU A 798 -37.12 1.50 11.61
C LEU A 798 -37.75 2.88 11.81
N ALA A 799 -38.48 3.39 10.81
CA ALA A 799 -38.97 4.77 10.77
C ALA A 799 -40.03 5.05 11.84
N ALA A 800 -40.92 4.09 12.14
CA ALA A 800 -42.05 4.28 13.07
C ALA A 800 -41.64 4.74 14.47
N LYS A 801 -40.46 4.30 14.94
CA LYS A 801 -39.88 4.67 16.23
C LYS A 801 -38.53 5.37 16.10
N SER A 802 -38.07 5.70 14.89
CA SER A 802 -36.72 6.24 14.63
C SER A 802 -35.61 5.40 15.26
N LEU A 803 -35.67 4.08 15.06
CA LEU A 803 -34.80 3.11 15.74
C LEU A 803 -33.38 3.14 15.19
N PHE A 804 -32.41 2.86 16.07
CA PHE A 804 -31.03 2.59 15.70
C PHE A 804 -30.80 1.08 15.61
N LEU A 805 -30.21 0.61 14.52
CA LEU A 805 -29.85 -0.80 14.32
C LEU A 805 -28.36 -0.93 14.06
N THR A 806 -27.67 -1.81 14.79
CA THR A 806 -26.26 -2.10 14.56
C THR A 806 -25.93 -3.58 14.80
N ARG A 807 -24.86 -4.04 14.13
CA ARG A 807 -24.29 -5.37 14.26
C ARG A 807 -22.85 -5.26 14.78
N PRO A 808 -22.67 -5.13 16.10
CA PRO A 808 -21.36 -4.88 16.67
C PRO A 808 -20.46 -6.11 16.55
N SER A 809 -19.16 -5.89 16.33
CA SER A 809 -18.17 -6.96 16.19
C SER A 809 -16.83 -6.54 16.79
N LEU A 810 -16.30 -7.41 17.67
CA LEU A 810 -14.97 -7.27 18.27
C LEU A 810 -13.81 -7.38 17.25
N ARG A 811 -14.12 -7.69 15.99
CA ARG A 811 -13.13 -7.85 14.91
C ARG A 811 -13.11 -6.69 13.91
N THR A 812 -13.88 -5.63 14.16
CA THR A 812 -13.77 -4.41 13.36
C THR A 812 -12.41 -3.76 13.58
N SER A 813 -11.78 -3.26 12.51
CA SER A 813 -10.41 -2.72 12.51
C SER A 813 -10.22 -1.42 13.32
N ASN A 814 -11.22 -0.99 14.08
CA ASN A 814 -11.26 0.30 14.76
C ASN A 814 -11.05 0.22 16.28
N ILE A 815 -10.95 -0.98 16.87
CA ILE A 815 -10.64 -1.13 18.30
C ILE A 815 -9.12 -1.00 18.48
N SER A 816 -8.68 0.03 19.20
CA SER A 816 -7.26 0.27 19.46
C SER A 816 -6.66 -0.81 20.38
N LYS A 817 -5.33 -1.00 20.35
CA LYS A 817 -4.64 -1.93 21.26
C LYS A 817 -4.83 -1.52 22.72
N GLU A 818 -4.88 -0.22 22.97
CA GLU A 818 -5.10 0.38 24.28
C GLU A 818 -6.51 0.08 24.80
N GLU A 819 -7.53 0.29 23.97
CA GLU A 819 -8.93 0.01 24.33
C GLU A 819 -9.16 -1.48 24.57
N MET A 820 -8.55 -2.36 23.77
CA MET A 820 -8.61 -3.81 24.00
C MET A 820 -7.93 -4.20 25.32
N ARG A 821 -6.77 -3.62 25.63
CA ARG A 821 -6.05 -3.88 26.89
C ARG A 821 -6.85 -3.42 28.10
N GLU A 822 -7.49 -2.25 28.02
CA GLU A 822 -8.39 -1.75 29.06
C GLU A 822 -9.59 -2.68 29.25
N ALA A 823 -10.24 -3.09 28.16
CA ALA A 823 -11.37 -4.02 28.20
C ALA A 823 -11.00 -5.37 28.83
N ILE A 824 -9.82 -5.91 28.49
CA ILE A 824 -9.28 -7.14 29.10
C ILE A 824 -9.07 -6.93 30.59
N GLY A 825 -8.45 -5.82 31.00
CA GLY A 825 -8.25 -5.48 32.41
C GLY A 825 -9.56 -5.38 33.19
N ASP A 826 -10.59 -4.76 32.60
CA ASP A 826 -11.94 -4.65 33.16
C ASP A 826 -12.57 -6.01 33.45
N VAL A 827 -12.50 -6.92 32.47
CA VAL A 827 -13.08 -8.27 32.55
C VAL A 827 -12.29 -9.10 33.58
N VAL A 828 -10.97 -9.13 33.48
CA VAL A 828 -10.09 -9.86 34.40
C VAL A 828 -10.31 -9.38 35.84
N SER A 829 -10.34 -8.07 36.08
CA SER A 829 -10.57 -7.52 37.42
C SER A 829 -11.93 -7.93 38.01
N LYS A 830 -13.00 -7.88 37.21
CA LYS A 830 -14.35 -8.21 37.68
C LYS A 830 -14.58 -9.71 37.85
N VAL A 831 -13.97 -10.54 36.99
CA VAL A 831 -13.99 -12.00 37.16
C VAL A 831 -13.16 -12.40 38.38
N GLY A 832 -11.95 -11.85 38.53
CA GLY A 832 -11.05 -12.14 39.65
C GLY A 832 -11.60 -11.70 41.02
N SER A 833 -12.37 -10.61 41.08
CA SER A 833 -13.07 -10.17 42.30
C SER A 833 -14.39 -10.91 42.57
N GLY A 834 -14.85 -11.76 41.65
CA GLY A 834 -16.14 -12.43 41.74
C GLY A 834 -17.36 -11.54 41.45
N ALA A 835 -17.14 -10.28 41.04
CA ALA A 835 -18.20 -9.37 40.62
C ALA A 835 -18.92 -9.86 39.35
N LEU A 836 -18.18 -10.54 38.47
CA LEU A 836 -18.74 -11.32 37.36
C LEU A 836 -18.51 -12.80 37.62
N ARG A 837 -19.59 -13.50 37.93
CA ARG A 837 -19.59 -14.95 38.14
C ARG A 837 -19.67 -15.66 36.80
N VAL A 838 -18.64 -16.43 36.50
CA VAL A 838 -18.55 -17.23 35.27
C VAL A 838 -18.88 -18.69 35.62
N ARG A 839 -19.86 -19.26 34.92
CA ARG A 839 -20.30 -20.65 35.15
C ARG A 839 -19.80 -21.56 34.04
N VAL A 840 -18.87 -22.43 34.37
CA VAL A 840 -18.37 -23.49 33.49
C VAL A 840 -19.15 -24.77 33.79
N ASN A 841 -20.37 -24.86 33.26
CA ASN A 841 -21.25 -25.99 33.53
C ASN A 841 -20.97 -27.20 32.63
N HIS A 842 -20.21 -27.01 31.55
CA HIS A 842 -19.99 -28.02 30.51
C HIS A 842 -18.51 -28.05 30.10
N THR A 843 -17.86 -29.19 30.31
CA THR A 843 -16.48 -29.45 29.88
C THR A 843 -16.43 -30.70 29.02
N TYR A 844 -15.75 -30.64 27.89
CA TYR A 844 -15.55 -31.78 26.99
C TYR A 844 -14.06 -32.00 26.73
N PRO A 845 -13.61 -33.24 26.52
CA PRO A 845 -12.32 -33.52 25.91
C PRO A 845 -12.19 -32.83 24.54
N LEU A 846 -10.99 -32.41 24.14
CA LEU A 846 -10.77 -31.71 22.86
C LEU A 846 -11.13 -32.61 21.66
N SER A 847 -10.89 -33.92 21.75
CA SER A 847 -11.37 -34.90 20.75
C SER A 847 -12.89 -34.92 20.58
N GLN A 848 -13.66 -34.44 21.56
CA GLN A 848 -15.13 -34.37 21.51
C GLN A 848 -15.64 -32.99 21.08
N ALA A 849 -14.82 -32.18 20.40
CA ALA A 849 -15.22 -30.86 19.90
C ALA A 849 -16.51 -30.89 19.04
N ALA A 850 -16.74 -31.97 18.29
CA ALA A 850 -17.96 -32.17 17.51
C ALA A 850 -19.22 -32.24 18.39
N GLN A 851 -19.15 -32.98 19.51
CA GLN A 851 -20.26 -33.07 20.46
C GLN A 851 -20.50 -31.71 21.16
N ALA A 852 -19.44 -31.01 21.55
CA ALA A 852 -19.55 -29.67 22.14
C ALA A 852 -20.22 -28.67 21.18
N HIS A 853 -19.89 -28.73 19.88
CA HIS A 853 -20.55 -27.93 18.84
C HIS A 853 -22.02 -28.31 18.68
N ALA A 854 -22.36 -29.61 18.69
CA ALA A 854 -23.72 -30.09 18.57
C ALA A 854 -24.61 -29.62 19.75
N ASP A 855 -24.11 -29.71 20.98
CA ASP A 855 -24.84 -29.31 22.18
C ASP A 855 -25.03 -27.78 22.27
N MET A 856 -24.02 -27.00 21.84
CA MET A 856 -24.13 -25.55 21.72
C MET A 856 -25.15 -25.15 20.65
N ALA A 857 -25.08 -25.75 19.45
CA ALA A 857 -26.01 -25.47 18.35
C ALA A 857 -27.46 -25.84 18.71
N ALA A 858 -27.64 -26.94 19.46
CA ALA A 858 -28.95 -27.36 19.97
C ALA A 858 -29.47 -26.51 21.14
N ARG A 859 -28.70 -25.51 21.63
CA ARG A 859 -29.05 -24.61 22.75
C ARG A 859 -29.38 -25.37 24.05
N LYS A 860 -28.83 -26.59 24.21
CA LYS A 860 -29.05 -27.47 25.37
C LYS A 860 -28.24 -27.03 26.60
N THR A 861 -27.21 -26.23 26.41
CA THR A 861 -26.31 -25.81 27.49
C THR A 861 -26.77 -24.54 28.21
N SER A 862 -26.25 -24.34 29.42
CA SER A 862 -26.35 -23.13 30.23
C SER A 862 -24.93 -22.71 30.64
N GLY A 863 -24.66 -21.40 30.68
CA GLY A 863 -23.30 -20.91 30.91
C GLY A 863 -22.33 -21.16 29.74
N SER A 864 -21.06 -21.36 30.05
CA SER A 864 -19.97 -21.54 29.08
C SER A 864 -19.60 -23.01 28.86
N ILE A 865 -19.17 -23.33 27.64
CA ILE A 865 -18.59 -24.62 27.28
C ILE A 865 -17.08 -24.45 27.09
N VAL A 866 -16.31 -25.39 27.63
CA VAL A 866 -14.85 -25.40 27.53
C VAL A 866 -14.36 -26.76 27.02
N LEU A 867 -13.40 -26.76 26.11
CA LEU A 867 -12.66 -27.97 25.71
C LEU A 867 -11.37 -28.09 26.52
N ILE A 868 -11.07 -29.31 26.97
CA ILE A 868 -9.88 -29.66 27.72
C ILE A 868 -8.99 -30.53 26.82
N PRO A 869 -7.76 -30.12 26.49
CA PRO A 869 -6.84 -30.94 25.70
C PRO A 869 -6.58 -32.31 26.34
N ASP A 870 -6.63 -33.38 25.54
CA ASP A 870 -6.69 -34.76 26.05
C ASP A 870 -5.39 -35.24 26.73
N GLY A 871 -4.27 -34.53 26.54
CA GLY A 871 -2.99 -34.75 27.23
C GLY A 871 -2.74 -33.88 28.48
N SER A 872 -3.79 -33.28 29.07
CA SER A 872 -3.66 -32.36 30.23
C SER A 872 -4.02 -32.99 31.59
N GLY A 873 -4.12 -34.32 31.67
CA GLY A 873 -4.38 -35.04 32.92
C GLY A 873 -3.24 -34.93 33.94
N HIS A 874 -3.54 -34.21 35.03
CA HIS A 874 -2.91 -34.13 36.37
C HIS A 874 -1.38 -34.16 36.50
#